data_AF-A0AAW2HHM7-F1
#
_entry.id   AF-A0AAW2HHM7-F1
#
_cell.length_a   1.000
_cell.length_b   1.000
_cell.length_c   1.000
_cell.angle_alpha   90.00
_cell.angle_beta   90.00
_cell.angle_gamma   90.00
#
_symmetry.space_group_name_H-M   'P 1'
#
loop_
_entity.id
_entity.type
_entity.pdbx_description
1 polymer ?
#
loop_
_entity_poly.entity_id
_entity_poly.type
_entity_poly.pdbx_seq_one_letter_code
_entity_poly.pdbx_strand_id
1 'polypeptide(L)'
;MLRSPTLYGISHDRLKEDPLLEQFRADLIHTAALQLDRSGLIKYDRKTGHFHVTELGRISSHYYCTHDTMATYNQLLKPTLSEIELFRVFSLSGEFRNINVREEEKLELQKLMERVPIPIKESIEEPSAKVNVLLQAYISQLKLEGFALMSDMIYVTQSAARLMRAIFEIVLFRGWAQLADKCLSLCKMIDRRMWQSMSPLRQFRKMPEEIIKKIEKKNFPWERLYDLNPNEIGELIRVPKLGKTVHKYVHQFPKLELSTHIQPITRSTLRVELTITPDFQWDDKLHGASEAFWILVEDVDSEVILHHEYFLLKSKFSADEHLVKFFVPVFEPLPPHYFLRIVSDRWIGAETQLPVSFRHLILPEKNLPPTELLDLQPLPVSALRNPSYESIYQKKFPQFNPIQTQVFNAVYNTDDNIFIGAPTGSGKTTIAEFAVLRLLSQNPEGRCAYIVSKDALAELVFAEWQQIFAGVLGKKVVLLTGETGTDLKLLAKGQIIICTAEKWDVLSRRWKQRKNVQNIQLFIVDELQLIGGEDGPVLEVVCSRMRYISSQLEKQIRIVALSASLADARDVSQWLGCGSNATFNFHPSVRPVPLELHVQGFNITHNASRLISMAKPVYNAILKHSPHKPVIVFVPSRKQARLTAIDLLTFTAAEGQPNKFFHAEEEDIQPFLDRMTDKTLKETLTQGVAYIHEGLCPGDHRLVEQLFDSGAIQIAVVTRNLCWGLNIQAHLVVIMDTQFYNGKIHAYEDFPVTDVLQMVGKANRPLEDDDAKCVLMCQSSKKDFFKKFLNESLPVESHLDHRLHDHFNAEIVTKTIENKQDAVDYLTWTFLYRRLTQNPNYYNLQGVTHRHLSDHLSELVETTLNDLEQSKCISIEDEMDCLPLNLGMIAAYYYINYTTIELFSLSLNSKTKIRGLLEIISSAAEYEDIPVRHREDSLLRTLATKLPNKLGTNAKFNDPHVKTNLLLQAHLSRLQLSAELQGDTEMILGKAIRLIQACVDVLSSNGWLSPAVAAMELAQMVTQAMWSKDSYLKQLPHFTPEIIKRCAEKNVETVFDIMELEDDDRIKLLQLTDAEMVDVARFCNRYPNIELNYEVQDKDRIHTGSSVNVQVTLEREDDITGPVIAPFFPQKREEGWWVVIGDPKTNSLLSIKRLTLQQKAKVKLDFLAPSPGHHSYTLYFMSDAYLGCDQEYKFSIDVGDFESTSGSESD
;
A
#
# COMPACT_ATOMS: atom_id res chain seq x y z
N MET A 1 0.07 9.89 55.88
CA MET A 1 -0.92 8.91 56.39
C MET A 1 -0.28 7.92 57.36
N LEU A 2 0.54 6.95 56.91
CA LEU A 2 1.17 5.97 57.82
C LEU A 2 2.00 6.58 58.97
N ARG A 3 2.83 7.58 58.69
CA ARG A 3 3.70 8.21 59.71
C ARG A 3 2.97 9.15 60.68
N SER A 4 1.80 9.65 60.30
CA SER A 4 1.06 10.67 61.07
C SER A 4 -0.45 10.52 60.82
N PRO A 5 -1.07 9.39 61.22
CA PRO A 5 -2.44 9.02 60.83
C PRO A 5 -3.49 10.03 61.28
N THR A 6 -3.34 10.57 62.49
CA THR A 6 -4.25 11.55 63.10
C THR A 6 -4.38 12.84 62.30
N LEU A 7 -3.29 13.31 61.69
CA LEU A 7 -3.31 14.50 60.82
C LEU A 7 -4.19 14.30 59.58
N TYR A 8 -4.33 13.07 59.10
CA TYR A 8 -5.11 12.71 57.92
C TYR A 8 -6.49 12.12 58.27
N GLY A 9 -6.96 12.30 59.52
CA GLY A 9 -8.26 11.82 59.97
C GLY A 9 -8.34 10.29 60.20
N ILE A 10 -7.20 9.62 60.38
CA ILE A 10 -7.14 8.18 60.63
C ILE A 10 -6.89 7.95 62.12
N SER A 11 -7.79 7.23 62.80
CA SER A 11 -7.60 6.86 64.21
C SER A 11 -6.48 5.83 64.37
N HIS A 12 -5.83 5.81 65.54
CA HIS A 12 -4.80 4.82 65.84
C HIS A 12 -5.34 3.38 65.85
N ASP A 13 -6.61 3.19 66.20
CA ASP A 13 -7.25 1.88 66.16
C ASP A 13 -7.44 1.38 64.72
N ARG A 14 -7.89 2.28 63.82
CA ARG A 14 -8.03 1.95 62.39
C ARG A 14 -6.68 1.64 61.73
N LEU A 15 -5.58 2.27 62.15
CA LEU A 15 -4.23 1.94 61.68
C LEU A 15 -3.75 0.56 62.18
N LYS A 16 -4.21 0.10 63.36
CA LYS A 16 -3.89 -1.25 63.84
C LYS A 16 -4.65 -2.32 63.06
N GLU A 17 -5.90 -2.04 62.67
CA GLU A 17 -6.74 -2.94 61.86
C GLU A 17 -6.31 -2.96 60.39
N ASP A 18 -5.85 -1.83 59.85
CA ASP A 18 -5.38 -1.67 58.46
C ASP A 18 -3.94 -1.09 58.42
N PRO A 19 -2.91 -1.90 58.74
CA PRO A 19 -1.54 -1.42 58.90
C PRO A 19 -0.91 -0.90 57.61
N LEU A 20 -1.39 -1.37 56.46
CA LEU A 20 -0.94 -0.91 55.13
C LEU A 20 -1.86 0.17 54.55
N LEU A 21 -2.92 0.55 55.25
CA LEU A 21 -3.96 1.48 54.80
C LEU A 21 -4.56 1.05 53.45
N GLU A 22 -4.72 -0.25 53.20
CA GLU A 22 -5.32 -0.77 51.98
C GLU A 22 -6.79 -0.42 51.89
N GLN A 23 -7.56 -0.67 52.95
CA GLN A 23 -8.97 -0.33 52.99
C GLN A 23 -9.18 1.18 52.98
N PHE A 24 -8.37 1.94 53.74
CA PHE A 24 -8.48 3.39 53.72
C PHE A 24 -8.15 3.99 52.34
N ARG A 25 -7.15 3.43 51.63
CA ARG A 25 -6.86 3.81 50.24
C ARG A 25 -8.02 3.42 49.30
N ALA A 26 -8.61 2.25 49.47
CA ALA A 26 -9.76 1.83 48.70
C ALA A 26 -10.96 2.78 48.89
N ASP A 27 -11.25 3.22 50.13
CA ASP A 27 -12.31 4.18 50.43
C ASP A 27 -12.05 5.55 49.77
N LEU A 28 -10.80 6.02 49.79
CA LEU A 28 -10.40 7.27 49.11
C LEU A 28 -10.58 7.16 47.60
N ILE A 29 -10.09 6.07 47.00
CA ILE A 29 -10.22 5.81 45.57
C ILE A 29 -11.71 5.69 45.18
N HIS A 30 -12.51 5.00 45.98
CA HIS A 30 -13.95 4.85 45.77
C HIS A 30 -14.66 6.21 45.79
N THR A 31 -14.35 7.06 46.76
CA THR A 31 -14.93 8.41 46.87
C THR A 31 -14.56 9.28 45.67
N ALA A 32 -13.28 9.26 45.26
CA ALA A 32 -12.82 9.98 44.06
C ALA A 32 -13.50 9.45 42.79
N ALA A 33 -13.60 8.12 42.64
CA ALA A 33 -14.28 7.49 41.50
C ALA A 33 -15.76 7.88 41.42
N LEU A 34 -16.47 7.95 42.55
CA LEU A 34 -17.86 8.42 42.60
C LEU A 34 -18.01 9.87 42.14
N GLN A 35 -17.06 10.75 42.50
CA GLN A 35 -17.07 12.15 42.04
C GLN A 35 -16.82 12.24 40.53
N LEU A 36 -15.83 11.50 40.02
CA LEU A 36 -15.52 11.47 38.59
C LEU A 36 -16.67 10.88 37.76
N ASP A 37 -17.33 9.83 38.25
CA ASP A 37 -18.49 9.20 37.63
C ASP A 37 -19.70 10.16 37.60
N ARG A 38 -19.97 10.84 38.72
CA ARG A 38 -21.03 11.86 38.80
C ARG A 38 -20.78 13.05 37.85
N SER A 39 -19.53 13.45 37.65
CA SER A 39 -19.14 14.47 36.67
C SER A 39 -19.13 13.95 35.23
N GLY A 40 -19.32 12.64 35.00
CA GLY A 40 -19.32 12.01 33.68
C GLY A 40 -17.93 11.82 33.05
N LEU A 41 -16.86 11.91 33.85
CA LEU A 41 -15.46 11.75 33.39
C LEU A 41 -15.02 10.29 33.27
N ILE A 42 -15.64 9.41 34.06
CA ILE A 42 -15.48 7.95 33.97
C ILE A 42 -16.86 7.30 34.03
N LYS A 43 -16.95 6.02 33.65
CA LYS A 43 -18.03 5.13 34.07
C LYS A 43 -17.45 4.15 35.07
N TYR A 44 -17.93 4.21 36.30
CA TYR A 44 -17.43 3.37 37.39
C TYR A 44 -18.41 2.24 37.71
N ASP A 45 -18.03 0.99 37.41
CA ASP A 45 -18.79 -0.17 37.87
C ASP A 45 -18.41 -0.52 39.31
N ARG A 46 -19.32 -0.22 40.24
CA ARG A 46 -19.13 -0.42 41.68
C ARG A 46 -18.99 -1.89 42.08
N LYS A 47 -19.52 -2.82 41.27
CA LYS A 47 -19.47 -4.26 41.58
C LYS A 47 -18.11 -4.85 41.25
N THR A 48 -17.59 -4.53 40.06
CA THR A 48 -16.32 -5.07 39.57
C THR A 48 -15.11 -4.23 39.96
N GLY A 49 -15.33 -2.95 40.32
CA GLY A 49 -14.26 -2.00 40.58
C GLY A 49 -13.67 -1.39 39.31
N HIS A 50 -14.17 -1.73 38.12
CA HIS A 50 -13.59 -1.28 36.85
C HIS A 50 -13.99 0.15 36.48
N PHE A 51 -12.99 0.90 36.00
CA PHE A 51 -13.18 2.24 35.43
C PHE A 51 -13.15 2.18 33.91
N HIS A 52 -14.15 2.78 33.28
CA HIS A 52 -14.12 3.05 31.85
C HIS A 52 -13.93 4.55 31.64
N VAL A 53 -12.93 4.93 30.87
CA VAL A 53 -12.67 6.33 30.53
C VAL A 53 -13.77 6.88 29.61
N THR A 54 -14.23 8.11 29.84
CA THR A 54 -15.07 8.85 28.88
C THR A 54 -14.24 9.90 28.14
N GLU A 55 -14.77 10.40 27.02
CA GLU A 55 -14.07 11.44 26.26
C GLU A 55 -13.94 12.74 27.06
N LEU A 56 -14.96 13.09 27.86
CA LEU A 56 -14.88 14.21 28.79
C LEU A 56 -13.72 14.03 29.80
N GLY A 57 -13.53 12.81 30.30
CA GLY A 57 -12.40 12.48 31.18
C GLY A 57 -11.04 12.72 30.51
N ARG A 58 -10.91 12.33 29.23
CA ARG A 58 -9.68 12.56 28.45
C ARG A 58 -9.41 14.04 28.25
N ILE A 59 -10.41 14.79 27.78
CA ILE A 59 -10.32 16.24 27.56
C ILE A 59 -9.95 16.96 28.87
N SER A 60 -10.62 16.59 29.98
CA SER A 60 -10.30 17.11 31.32
C SER A 60 -8.84 16.90 31.70
N SER A 61 -8.31 15.70 31.45
CA SER A 61 -6.93 15.35 31.75
C SER A 61 -5.93 16.07 30.84
N HIS A 62 -6.19 16.14 29.53
CA HIS A 62 -5.30 16.76 28.56
C HIS A 62 -5.16 18.27 28.75
N TYR A 63 -6.27 18.95 29.04
CA TYR A 63 -6.30 20.40 29.23
C TYR A 63 -6.21 20.83 30.69
N TYR A 64 -6.00 19.89 31.60
CA TYR A 64 -5.81 20.19 33.02
C TYR A 64 -6.98 20.98 33.61
N CYS A 65 -8.20 20.50 33.34
CA CYS A 65 -9.45 21.06 33.84
C CYS A 65 -9.96 20.27 35.05
N THR A 66 -10.61 20.96 35.98
CA THR A 66 -11.22 20.31 37.15
C THR A 66 -12.51 19.55 36.78
N HIS A 67 -12.87 18.54 37.59
CA HIS A 67 -14.09 17.76 37.36
C HIS A 67 -15.38 18.59 37.50
N ASP A 68 -15.35 19.67 38.29
CA ASP A 68 -16.47 20.61 38.46
C ASP A 68 -16.68 21.41 37.16
N THR A 69 -15.60 21.94 36.59
CA THR A 69 -15.65 22.67 35.31
C THR A 69 -16.19 21.81 34.19
N MET A 70 -15.75 20.55 34.10
CA MET A 70 -16.25 19.63 33.09
C MET A 70 -17.73 19.26 33.28
N ALA A 71 -18.18 19.13 34.54
CA ALA A 71 -19.60 18.93 34.82
C ALA A 71 -20.42 20.15 34.38
N THR A 72 -19.93 21.36 34.65
CA THR A 72 -20.54 22.62 34.18
C THR A 72 -20.62 22.65 32.65
N TYR A 73 -19.53 22.37 31.94
CA TYR A 73 -19.52 22.35 30.48
C TYR A 73 -20.45 21.30 29.90
N ASN A 74 -20.47 20.10 30.49
CA ASN A 74 -21.35 19.01 30.04
C ASN A 74 -22.84 19.40 30.14
N GLN A 75 -23.21 20.15 31.18
CA GLN A 75 -24.58 20.62 31.41
C GLN A 75 -24.97 21.85 30.57
N LEU A 76 -24.05 22.81 30.42
CA LEU A 76 -24.36 24.11 29.81
C LEU A 76 -24.12 24.15 28.29
N LEU A 77 -23.19 23.34 27.76
CA LEU A 77 -22.89 23.33 26.33
C LEU A 77 -24.05 22.72 25.54
N LYS A 78 -24.55 23.49 24.56
CA LYS A 78 -25.63 23.14 23.63
C LYS A 78 -25.25 23.60 22.22
N PRO A 79 -25.71 22.93 21.15
CA PRO A 79 -25.33 23.28 19.77
C PRO A 79 -25.74 24.72 19.39
N THR A 80 -26.86 25.21 19.91
CA THR A 80 -27.42 26.53 19.58
C THR A 80 -26.82 27.69 20.38
N LEU A 81 -25.70 27.50 21.09
CA LEU A 81 -25.10 28.53 21.92
C LEU A 81 -24.64 29.73 21.08
N SER A 82 -25.04 30.91 21.54
CA SER A 82 -24.51 32.19 21.05
C SER A 82 -23.13 32.48 21.63
N GLU A 83 -22.38 33.41 21.02
CA GLU A 83 -21.11 33.89 21.61
C GLU A 83 -21.32 34.47 23.01
N ILE A 84 -22.41 35.20 23.22
CA ILE A 84 -22.80 35.75 24.54
C ILE A 84 -22.83 34.65 25.60
N GLU A 85 -23.48 33.54 25.29
CA GLU A 85 -23.62 32.43 26.22
C GLU A 85 -22.34 31.61 26.33
N LEU A 86 -21.52 31.53 25.27
CA LEU A 86 -20.21 30.89 25.31
C LEU A 86 -19.27 31.59 26.31
N PHE A 87 -19.23 32.93 26.29
CA PHE A 87 -18.47 33.71 27.28
C PHE A 87 -18.99 33.50 28.71
N ARG A 88 -20.31 33.35 28.89
CA ARG A 88 -20.92 32.98 30.17
C ARG A 88 -20.53 31.56 30.62
N VAL A 89 -20.59 30.57 29.74
CA VAL A 89 -20.19 29.19 30.08
C VAL A 89 -18.72 29.17 30.51
N PHE A 90 -17.86 29.90 29.81
CA PHE A 90 -16.47 30.10 30.19
C PHE A 90 -16.33 30.75 31.57
N SER A 91 -17.09 31.80 31.88
CA SER A 91 -16.96 32.51 33.16
C SER A 91 -17.44 31.70 34.36
N LEU A 92 -18.27 30.68 34.15
CA LEU A 92 -18.74 29.74 35.18
C LEU A 92 -17.77 28.57 35.46
N SER A 93 -16.55 28.61 34.93
CA SER A 93 -15.55 27.57 35.17
C SER A 93 -15.14 27.49 36.64
N GLY A 94 -14.97 26.28 37.18
CA GLY A 94 -14.60 26.03 38.57
C GLY A 94 -13.24 26.61 38.97
N GLU A 95 -12.34 26.85 38.00
CA GLU A 95 -11.07 27.55 38.17
C GLU A 95 -11.25 29.00 38.66
N PHE A 96 -12.41 29.60 38.42
CA PHE A 96 -12.73 30.99 38.77
C PHE A 96 -13.57 31.14 40.04
N ARG A 97 -13.85 30.04 40.75
CA ARG A 97 -14.73 30.03 41.95
C ARG A 97 -14.31 30.99 43.07
N ASN A 98 -13.03 31.37 43.12
CA ASN A 98 -12.47 32.25 44.15
C ASN A 98 -12.37 33.72 43.69
N ILE A 99 -12.74 34.04 42.44
CA ILE A 99 -12.80 35.42 41.96
C ILE A 99 -14.08 36.04 42.51
N ASN A 100 -13.95 37.20 43.12
CA ASN A 100 -15.08 37.98 43.65
C ASN A 100 -15.05 39.40 43.09
N VAL A 101 -16.20 40.05 43.05
CA VAL A 101 -16.34 41.47 42.70
C VAL A 101 -16.16 42.31 43.95
N ARG A 102 -15.21 43.23 43.94
CA ARG A 102 -14.91 44.15 45.06
C ARG A 102 -15.55 45.51 44.80
N GLU A 103 -15.88 46.25 45.85
CA GLU A 103 -16.54 47.56 45.71
C GLU A 103 -15.66 48.58 44.98
N GLU A 104 -14.35 48.57 45.24
CA GLU A 104 -13.41 49.53 44.65
C GLU A 104 -13.23 49.39 43.12
N GLU A 105 -13.60 48.24 42.55
CA GLU A 105 -13.46 47.96 41.11
C GLU A 105 -14.78 48.05 40.33
N LYS A 106 -15.94 48.14 41.00
CA LYS A 106 -17.27 48.17 40.35
C LYS A 106 -17.38 49.31 39.32
N LEU A 107 -16.89 50.51 39.65
CA LEU A 107 -16.98 51.66 38.74
C LEU A 107 -16.13 51.45 37.48
N GLU A 108 -14.95 50.85 37.61
CA GLU A 108 -14.08 50.52 36.47
C GLU A 108 -14.70 49.40 35.62
N LEU A 109 -15.21 48.35 36.27
CA LEU A 109 -15.93 47.25 35.59
C LEU A 109 -17.15 47.75 34.81
N GLN A 110 -17.92 48.70 35.36
CA GLN A 110 -19.08 49.26 34.67
C GLN A 110 -18.68 49.98 33.37
N LYS A 111 -17.61 50.80 33.44
CA LYS A 111 -17.05 51.46 32.24
C LYS A 111 -16.53 50.46 31.20
N LEU A 112 -16.01 49.33 31.64
CA LEU A 112 -15.55 48.27 30.74
C LEU A 112 -16.75 47.52 30.11
N MET A 113 -17.79 47.21 30.89
CA MET A 113 -19.02 46.57 30.41
C MET A 113 -19.68 47.36 29.26
N GLU A 114 -19.61 48.69 29.30
CA GLU A 114 -20.11 49.56 28.22
C GLU A 114 -19.23 49.56 26.95
N ARG A 115 -17.98 49.09 27.04
CA ARG A 115 -16.98 49.14 25.95
C ARG A 115 -16.67 47.79 25.32
N VAL A 116 -17.01 46.69 25.99
CA VAL A 116 -16.77 45.34 25.48
C VAL A 116 -17.75 45.01 24.34
N PRO A 117 -17.31 44.30 23.30
CA PRO A 117 -18.13 44.11 22.10
C PRO A 117 -19.23 43.05 22.26
N ILE A 118 -19.05 42.06 23.14
CA ILE A 118 -20.04 41.00 23.36
C ILE A 118 -20.87 41.33 24.61
N PRO A 119 -22.20 41.44 24.50
CA PRO A 119 -23.07 41.74 25.63
C PRO A 119 -22.94 40.74 26.78
N ILE A 120 -23.10 41.23 28.01
CA ILE A 120 -23.02 40.44 29.25
C ILE A 120 -24.42 40.46 29.88
N LYS A 121 -24.98 39.27 30.16
CA LYS A 121 -26.34 39.12 30.70
C LYS A 121 -26.39 39.20 32.23
N GLU A 122 -25.26 38.91 32.87
CA GLU A 122 -25.09 38.83 34.32
C GLU A 122 -25.05 40.23 34.95
N SER A 123 -25.47 40.32 36.21
CA SER A 123 -25.29 41.56 37.00
C SER A 123 -23.81 41.81 37.27
N ILE A 124 -23.40 43.08 37.33
CA ILE A 124 -22.02 43.48 37.65
C ILE A 124 -21.53 42.94 39.00
N GLU A 125 -22.45 42.61 39.90
CA GLU A 125 -22.12 42.05 41.22
C GLU A 125 -21.76 40.56 41.16
N GLU A 126 -22.09 39.88 40.05
CA GLU A 126 -21.76 38.48 39.87
C GLU A 126 -20.29 38.32 39.43
N PRO A 127 -19.53 37.39 40.04
CA PRO A 127 -18.17 37.08 39.59
C PRO A 127 -18.06 36.67 38.12
N SER A 128 -19.09 36.00 37.60
CA SER A 128 -19.22 35.59 36.20
C SER A 128 -19.17 36.80 35.24
N ALA A 129 -19.79 37.94 35.62
CA ALA A 129 -19.73 39.17 34.85
C ALA A 129 -18.30 39.72 34.82
N LYS A 130 -17.64 39.79 35.99
CA LYS A 130 -16.24 40.25 36.09
C LYS A 130 -15.30 39.42 35.22
N VAL A 131 -15.35 38.09 35.30
CA VAL A 131 -14.50 37.21 34.48
C VAL A 131 -14.74 37.41 32.99
N ASN A 132 -16.01 37.54 32.59
CA ASN A 132 -16.40 37.79 31.20
C ASN A 132 -15.84 39.13 30.68
N VAL A 133 -16.05 40.23 31.41
CA VAL A 133 -15.49 41.55 31.09
C VAL A 133 -13.98 41.50 30.95
N LEU A 134 -13.28 40.86 31.89
CA LEU A 134 -11.82 40.79 31.89
C LEU A 134 -11.28 40.04 30.68
N LEU A 135 -11.93 38.94 30.26
CA LEU A 135 -11.53 38.23 29.04
C LEU A 135 -11.72 39.11 27.80
N GLN A 136 -12.85 39.79 27.67
CA GLN A 136 -13.13 40.66 26.53
C GLN A 136 -12.21 41.90 26.52
N ALA A 137 -11.90 42.47 27.67
CA ALA A 137 -10.96 43.58 27.82
C ALA A 137 -9.54 43.18 27.39
N TYR A 138 -9.13 41.96 27.71
CA TYR A 138 -7.85 41.40 27.25
C TYR A 138 -7.79 41.24 25.73
N ILE A 139 -8.81 40.65 25.10
CA ILE A 139 -8.87 40.50 23.63
C ILE A 139 -8.89 41.88 22.95
N SER A 140 -9.59 42.85 23.55
CA SER A 140 -9.68 44.23 23.07
C SER A 140 -8.44 45.10 23.37
N GLN A 141 -7.45 44.57 24.09
CA GLN A 141 -6.25 45.29 24.54
C GLN A 141 -6.56 46.58 25.33
N LEU A 142 -7.63 46.56 26.14
CA LEU A 142 -7.98 47.67 27.01
C LEU A 142 -7.00 47.77 28.19
N LYS A 143 -6.68 48.99 28.59
CA LYS A 143 -5.86 49.26 29.78
C LYS A 143 -6.74 49.29 31.02
N LEU A 144 -6.26 48.67 32.09
CA LEU A 144 -6.89 48.65 33.41
C LEU A 144 -6.09 49.55 34.36
N GLU A 145 -6.78 50.29 35.22
CA GLU A 145 -6.19 51.18 36.23
C GLU A 145 -5.96 50.43 37.55
N GLY A 146 -6.90 49.56 37.95
CA GLY A 146 -6.81 48.77 39.18
C GLY A 146 -5.79 47.63 39.12
N PHE A 147 -4.84 47.59 40.07
CA PHE A 147 -3.87 46.49 40.20
C PHE A 147 -4.55 45.12 40.44
N ALA A 148 -5.61 45.09 41.25
CA ALA A 148 -6.39 43.89 41.52
C ALA A 148 -7.04 43.32 40.24
N LEU A 149 -7.72 44.17 39.47
CA LEU A 149 -8.33 43.81 38.18
C LEU A 149 -7.28 43.31 37.19
N MET A 150 -6.10 43.92 37.15
CA MET A 150 -5.01 43.48 36.29
C MET A 150 -4.49 42.09 36.66
N SER A 151 -4.31 41.80 37.96
CA SER A 151 -3.94 40.47 38.45
C SER A 151 -5.00 39.42 38.10
N ASP A 152 -6.28 39.75 38.31
CA ASP A 152 -7.40 38.86 38.00
C ASP A 152 -7.50 38.62 36.48
N MET A 153 -7.28 39.64 35.65
CA MET A 153 -7.23 39.50 34.18
C MET A 153 -6.12 38.55 33.75
N ILE A 154 -4.92 38.66 34.34
CA ILE A 154 -3.81 37.76 34.03
C ILE A 154 -4.17 36.32 34.39
N TYR A 155 -4.76 36.08 35.57
CA TYR A 155 -5.18 34.75 35.99
C TYR A 155 -6.27 34.15 35.09
N VAL A 156 -7.29 34.95 34.74
CA VAL A 156 -8.37 34.56 33.83
C VAL A 156 -7.79 34.18 32.46
N THR A 157 -6.91 35.00 31.90
CA THR A 157 -6.40 34.82 30.54
C THR A 157 -5.38 33.70 30.41
N GLN A 158 -4.54 33.49 31.42
CA GLN A 158 -3.67 32.30 31.50
C GLN A 158 -4.48 30.99 31.55
N SER A 159 -5.67 31.03 32.15
CA SER A 159 -6.59 29.89 32.17
C SER A 159 -7.46 29.80 30.92
N ALA A 160 -7.73 30.92 30.26
CA ALA A 160 -8.61 30.99 29.11
C ALA A 160 -8.16 30.09 27.94
N ALA A 161 -6.85 30.05 27.67
CA ALA A 161 -6.32 29.26 26.56
C ALA A 161 -6.64 27.76 26.70
N ARG A 162 -6.39 27.15 27.88
CA ARG A 162 -6.64 25.72 28.11
C ARG A 162 -8.14 25.41 28.22
N LEU A 163 -8.90 26.28 28.90
CA LEU A 163 -10.34 26.09 29.12
C LEU A 163 -11.12 26.21 27.81
N MET A 164 -10.84 27.23 27.00
CA MET A 164 -11.52 27.39 25.70
C MET A 164 -11.15 26.28 24.72
N ARG A 165 -9.90 25.78 24.77
CA ARG A 165 -9.49 24.61 23.97
C ARG A 165 -10.22 23.33 24.43
N ALA A 166 -10.42 23.16 25.72
CA ALA A 166 -11.22 22.04 26.24
C ALA A 166 -12.68 22.15 25.78
N ILE A 167 -13.28 23.34 25.82
CA ILE A 167 -14.63 23.57 25.26
C ILE A 167 -14.66 23.23 23.77
N PHE A 168 -13.68 23.71 22.99
CA PHE A 168 -13.58 23.41 21.56
C PHE A 168 -13.52 21.90 21.29
N GLU A 169 -12.67 21.14 22.00
CA GLU A 169 -12.59 19.68 21.80
C GLU A 169 -13.89 18.96 22.18
N ILE A 170 -14.61 19.40 23.23
CA ILE A 170 -15.92 18.81 23.60
C ILE A 170 -16.91 19.02 22.47
N VAL A 171 -16.97 20.23 21.93
CA VAL A 171 -17.93 20.65 20.91
C VAL A 171 -17.60 19.98 19.57
N LEU A 172 -16.32 19.89 19.22
CA LEU A 172 -15.83 19.17 18.04
C LEU A 172 -16.17 17.67 18.11
N PHE A 173 -15.92 17.04 19.26
CA PHE A 173 -16.26 15.63 19.48
C PHE A 173 -17.77 15.35 19.38
N ARG A 174 -18.61 16.30 19.83
CA ARG A 174 -20.07 16.22 19.69
C ARG A 174 -20.56 16.53 18.27
N GLY A 175 -19.70 17.04 17.40
CA GLY A 175 -20.00 17.34 16.01
C GLY A 175 -20.88 18.58 15.82
N TRP A 176 -20.76 19.60 16.68
CA TRP A 176 -21.55 20.83 16.57
C TRP A 176 -20.78 21.91 15.79
N ALA A 177 -21.05 22.06 14.49
CA ALA A 177 -20.25 22.85 13.57
C ALA A 177 -20.18 24.34 13.95
N GLN A 178 -21.32 25.03 14.06
CA GLN A 178 -21.34 26.47 14.37
C GLN A 178 -20.65 26.80 15.71
N LEU A 179 -20.85 25.97 16.73
CA LEU A 179 -20.23 26.22 18.03
C LEU A 179 -18.73 25.86 18.00
N ALA A 180 -18.32 24.84 17.26
CA ALA A 180 -16.92 24.48 17.10
C ALA A 180 -16.15 25.63 16.44
N ASP A 181 -16.73 26.23 15.40
CA ASP A 181 -16.17 27.41 14.74
C ASP A 181 -16.03 28.59 15.71
N LYS A 182 -17.09 28.96 16.44
CA LYS A 182 -17.02 30.03 17.47
C LYS A 182 -15.97 29.75 18.55
N CYS A 183 -15.86 28.50 19.02
CA CYS A 183 -14.89 28.12 20.04
C CYS A 183 -13.46 28.20 19.52
N LEU A 184 -13.19 27.66 18.32
CA LEU A 184 -11.87 27.72 17.68
C LEU A 184 -11.46 29.17 17.41
N SER A 185 -12.41 29.96 16.90
CA SER A 185 -12.28 31.39 16.70
C SER A 185 -11.90 32.11 17.99
N LEU A 186 -12.59 31.83 19.10
CA LEU A 186 -12.28 32.39 20.40
C LEU A 186 -10.92 31.93 20.95
N CYS A 187 -10.53 30.66 20.75
CA CYS A 187 -9.18 30.19 21.05
C CYS A 187 -8.11 31.04 20.37
N LYS A 188 -8.29 31.34 19.08
CA LYS A 188 -7.35 32.17 18.32
C LYS A 188 -7.38 33.62 18.79
N MET A 189 -8.55 34.19 19.07
CA MET A 189 -8.69 35.56 19.56
C MET A 189 -7.98 35.76 20.91
N ILE A 190 -8.05 34.77 21.79
CA ILE A 190 -7.34 34.76 23.08
C ILE A 190 -5.82 34.69 22.85
N ASP A 191 -5.34 33.81 21.97
CA ASP A 191 -3.91 33.65 21.71
C ASP A 191 -3.29 34.87 21.00
N ARG A 192 -3.99 35.39 19.98
CA ARG A 192 -3.54 36.54 19.18
C ARG A 192 -3.86 37.90 19.79
N ARG A 193 -4.66 37.95 20.86
CA ARG A 193 -5.12 39.18 21.53
C ARG A 193 -5.76 40.18 20.55
N MET A 194 -6.66 39.70 19.71
CA MET A 194 -7.36 40.53 18.74
C MET A 194 -8.70 39.89 18.38
N TRP A 195 -9.65 40.70 17.93
CA TRP A 195 -10.93 40.23 17.40
C TRP A 195 -10.82 39.83 15.93
N GLN A 196 -11.70 38.95 15.47
CA GLN A 196 -11.77 38.52 14.06
C GLN A 196 -12.11 39.64 13.08
N SER A 197 -12.82 40.67 13.55
CA SER A 197 -13.16 41.86 12.76
C SER A 197 -11.96 42.75 12.44
N MET A 198 -10.82 42.55 13.10
CA MET A 198 -9.59 43.28 12.84
C MET A 198 -8.80 42.66 11.69
N SER A 199 -7.93 43.44 11.05
CA SER A 199 -7.17 42.96 9.89
C SER A 199 -6.21 41.81 10.26
N PRO A 200 -6.17 40.71 9.49
CA PRO A 200 -5.23 39.61 9.70
C PRO A 200 -3.76 40.05 9.74
N LEU A 201 -3.42 41.19 9.13
CA LEU A 201 -2.07 41.77 9.15
C LEU A 201 -1.52 42.04 10.55
N ARG A 202 -2.40 42.19 11.56
CA ARG A 202 -1.99 42.34 12.97
C ARG A 202 -1.19 41.16 13.51
N GLN A 203 -1.35 39.98 12.93
CA GLN A 203 -0.63 38.79 13.33
C GLN A 203 0.87 38.87 12.98
N PHE A 204 1.24 39.75 12.03
CA PHE A 204 2.64 40.06 11.73
C PHE A 204 3.15 41.18 12.64
N ARG A 205 3.80 40.81 13.75
CA ARG A 205 4.31 41.76 14.77
C ARG A 205 5.26 42.85 14.26
N LYS A 206 5.85 42.68 13.08
CA LYS A 206 6.74 43.66 12.44
C LYS A 206 5.99 44.75 11.64
N MET A 207 4.69 44.61 11.45
CA MET A 207 3.89 45.57 10.70
C MET A 207 3.52 46.79 11.57
N PRO A 208 3.74 48.03 11.10
CA PRO A 208 3.37 49.22 11.87
C PRO A 208 1.85 49.34 12.08
N GLU A 209 1.41 49.56 13.32
CA GLU A 209 -0.02 49.70 13.66
C GLU A 209 -0.73 50.82 12.89
N GLU A 210 -0.03 51.92 12.57
CA GLU A 210 -0.60 53.04 11.82
C GLU A 210 -1.08 52.60 10.44
N ILE A 211 -0.33 51.70 9.78
CA ILE A 211 -0.66 51.18 8.45
C ILE A 211 -1.84 50.22 8.53
N ILE A 212 -1.85 49.34 9.53
CA ILE A 212 -2.95 48.42 9.79
C ILE A 212 -4.25 49.20 10.00
N LYS A 213 -4.23 50.23 10.86
CA LYS A 213 -5.40 51.09 11.12
C LYS A 213 -5.87 51.82 9.85
N LYS A 214 -4.96 52.20 8.95
CA LYS A 214 -5.33 52.79 7.64
C LYS A 214 -6.04 51.78 6.73
N ILE A 215 -5.61 50.51 6.73
CA ILE A 215 -6.25 49.44 5.97
C ILE A 215 -7.64 49.13 6.54
N GLU A 216 -7.75 48.97 7.86
CA GLU A 216 -9.02 48.72 8.56
C GLU A 216 -10.01 49.87 8.34
N LYS A 217 -9.55 51.12 8.38
CA LYS A 217 -10.40 52.30 8.12
C LYS A 217 -10.99 52.31 6.71
N LYS A 218 -10.31 51.70 5.73
CA LYS A 218 -10.81 51.60 4.35
C LYS A 218 -11.82 50.46 4.15
N ASN A 219 -11.91 49.54 5.11
CA ASN A 219 -12.76 48.35 5.04
C ASN A 219 -12.63 47.58 3.70
N PHE A 220 -11.40 47.47 3.21
CA PHE A 220 -11.11 46.74 1.97
C PHE A 220 -11.09 45.23 2.28
N PRO A 221 -11.82 44.39 1.53
CA PRO A 221 -11.86 42.94 1.78
C PRO A 221 -10.47 42.32 1.76
N TRP A 222 -10.19 41.43 2.71
CA TRP A 222 -8.88 40.76 2.86
C TRP A 222 -8.50 40.00 1.59
N GLU A 223 -9.42 39.20 1.03
CA GLU A 223 -9.17 38.37 -0.16
C GLU A 223 -8.74 39.17 -1.40
N ARG A 224 -9.25 40.40 -1.56
CA ARG A 224 -8.90 41.23 -2.71
C ARG A 224 -7.47 41.77 -2.65
N LEU A 225 -6.76 41.64 -1.52
CA LEU A 225 -5.36 42.04 -1.44
C LEU A 225 -4.42 41.08 -2.18
N TYR A 226 -4.86 39.84 -2.45
CA TYR A 226 -4.09 38.88 -3.25
C TYR A 226 -4.03 39.26 -4.73
N ASP A 227 -5.08 39.90 -5.25
CA ASP A 227 -5.17 40.30 -6.66
C ASP A 227 -4.33 41.55 -6.99
N LEU A 228 -3.85 42.28 -5.97
CA LEU A 228 -3.21 43.58 -6.14
C LEU A 228 -1.69 43.49 -6.21
N ASN A 229 -1.12 44.24 -7.14
CA ASN A 229 0.33 44.38 -7.28
C ASN A 229 0.92 45.20 -6.13
N PRO A 230 2.24 45.09 -5.83
CA PRO A 230 2.88 45.87 -4.78
C PRO A 230 2.68 47.38 -4.89
N ASN A 231 2.61 47.91 -6.11
CA ASN A 231 2.40 49.34 -6.36
C ASN A 231 0.95 49.76 -6.03
N GLU A 232 -0.02 48.97 -6.46
CA GLU A 232 -1.45 49.20 -6.22
C GLU A 232 -1.78 49.10 -4.72
N ILE A 233 -1.19 48.14 -4.00
CA ILE A 233 -1.28 48.06 -2.54
C ILE A 233 -0.68 49.33 -1.91
N GLY A 234 0.46 49.79 -2.42
CA GLY A 234 1.12 51.02 -1.98
C GLY A 234 0.26 52.27 -2.17
N GLU A 235 -0.43 52.38 -3.30
CA GLU A 235 -1.41 53.44 -3.59
C GLU A 235 -2.66 53.32 -2.71
N LEU A 236 -3.16 52.09 -2.51
CA LEU A 236 -4.29 51.80 -1.63
C LEU A 236 -4.00 52.25 -0.20
N ILE A 237 -2.81 52.02 0.34
CA ILE A 237 -2.45 52.52 1.69
C ILE A 237 -1.97 53.98 1.70
N ARG A 238 -1.83 54.62 0.53
CA ARG A 238 -1.22 55.94 0.31
C ARG A 238 0.22 56.04 0.83
N VAL A 239 0.93 54.91 0.87
CA VAL A 239 2.33 54.79 1.28
C VAL A 239 3.06 53.82 0.32
N PRO A 240 3.45 54.29 -0.88
CA PRO A 240 4.02 53.42 -1.92
C PRO A 240 5.22 52.59 -1.46
N LYS A 241 6.08 53.15 -0.59
CA LYS A 241 7.27 52.46 -0.05
C LYS A 241 6.94 51.16 0.71
N LEU A 242 5.76 51.08 1.33
CA LEU A 242 5.34 49.92 2.13
C LEU A 242 4.49 48.92 1.35
N GLY A 243 4.11 49.23 0.11
CA GLY A 243 3.33 48.33 -0.74
C GLY A 243 4.00 46.96 -0.92
N LYS A 244 5.32 46.94 -1.17
CA LYS A 244 6.11 45.71 -1.25
C LYS A 244 6.09 44.88 0.04
N THR A 245 6.15 45.54 1.19
CA THR A 245 6.15 44.88 2.50
C THR A 245 4.78 44.27 2.81
N VAL A 246 3.70 45.00 2.54
CA VAL A 246 2.33 44.49 2.71
C VAL A 246 2.08 43.33 1.75
N HIS A 247 2.44 43.48 0.47
CA HIS A 247 2.34 42.40 -0.53
C HIS A 247 3.05 41.13 -0.07
N LYS A 248 4.28 41.27 0.46
CA LYS A 248 5.02 40.14 1.02
C LYS A 248 4.25 39.44 2.13
N TYR A 249 3.72 40.18 3.11
CA TYR A 249 2.98 39.57 4.22
C TYR A 249 1.65 38.96 3.81
N VAL A 250 0.96 39.52 2.83
CA VAL A 250 -0.25 38.92 2.24
C VAL A 250 0.07 37.54 1.64
N HIS A 251 1.16 37.43 0.87
CA HIS A 251 1.58 36.16 0.28
C HIS A 251 2.28 35.21 1.26
N GLN A 252 2.73 35.69 2.42
CA GLN A 252 3.20 34.83 3.51
C GLN A 252 2.05 34.38 4.43
N PHE A 253 0.85 34.95 4.31
CA PHE A 253 -0.28 34.54 5.12
C PHE A 253 -0.77 33.16 4.68
N PRO A 254 -0.96 32.19 5.60
CA PRO A 254 -1.36 30.84 5.22
C PRO A 254 -2.70 30.80 4.49
N LYS A 255 -2.66 30.36 3.24
CA LYS A 255 -3.82 30.16 2.36
C LYS A 255 -3.69 28.79 1.70
N LEU A 256 -4.80 28.05 1.64
CA LEU A 256 -4.87 26.73 1.01
C LEU A 256 -5.97 26.74 -0.04
N GLU A 257 -5.65 26.28 -1.24
CA GLU A 257 -6.62 26.03 -2.30
C GLU A 257 -7.11 24.58 -2.24
N LEU A 258 -8.40 24.40 -2.46
CA LEU A 258 -9.09 23.13 -2.28
C LEU A 258 -9.75 22.71 -3.58
N SER A 259 -9.50 21.48 -4.00
CA SER A 259 -10.30 20.81 -5.02
C SER A 259 -10.76 19.46 -4.51
N THR A 260 -11.95 19.05 -4.92
CA THR A 260 -12.56 17.79 -4.47
C THR A 260 -13.03 16.96 -5.63
N HIS A 261 -12.76 15.67 -5.54
CA HIS A 261 -13.38 14.65 -6.37
C HIS A 261 -14.28 13.78 -5.48
N ILE A 262 -15.55 13.65 -5.87
CA ILE A 262 -16.59 12.96 -5.09
C ILE A 262 -16.94 11.67 -5.80
N GLN A 263 -16.86 10.56 -5.09
CA GLN A 263 -17.18 9.25 -5.63
C GLN A 263 -18.20 8.56 -4.72
N PRO A 264 -19.44 8.33 -5.18
CA PRO A 264 -20.38 7.54 -4.42
C PRO A 264 -19.89 6.09 -4.30
N ILE A 265 -19.87 5.55 -3.08
CA ILE A 265 -19.45 4.17 -2.81
C ILE A 265 -20.68 3.30 -2.55
N THR A 266 -21.64 3.84 -1.81
CA THR A 266 -22.96 3.26 -1.59
C THR A 266 -23.97 4.40 -1.56
N ARG A 267 -25.27 4.07 -1.53
CA ARG A 267 -26.32 5.09 -1.35
C ARG A 267 -26.18 5.94 -0.10
N SER A 268 -25.51 5.45 0.94
CA SER A 268 -25.34 6.14 2.22
C SER A 268 -23.90 6.55 2.51
N THR A 269 -22.96 6.42 1.57
CA THR A 269 -21.56 6.83 1.79
C THR A 269 -20.90 7.29 0.51
N LEU A 270 -20.26 8.46 0.59
CA LEU A 270 -19.39 9.01 -0.44
C LEU A 270 -17.94 8.91 0.01
N ARG A 271 -17.05 8.59 -0.92
CA ARG A 271 -15.62 8.86 -0.82
C ARG A 271 -15.39 10.28 -1.31
N VAL A 272 -14.68 11.06 -0.52
CA VAL A 272 -14.22 12.40 -0.89
C VAL A 272 -12.71 12.34 -0.97
N GLU A 273 -12.19 12.62 -2.16
CA GLU A 273 -10.77 12.86 -2.38
C GLU A 273 -10.55 14.37 -2.42
N LEU A 274 -9.90 14.87 -1.37
CA LEU A 274 -9.61 16.29 -1.19
C LEU A 274 -8.14 16.55 -1.54
N THR A 275 -7.92 17.35 -2.57
CA THR A 275 -6.59 17.85 -2.91
C THR A 275 -6.40 19.23 -2.30
N ILE A 276 -5.37 19.35 -1.47
CA ILE A 276 -4.98 20.57 -0.76
C ILE A 276 -3.69 21.09 -1.39
N THR A 277 -3.78 22.29 -1.96
CA THR A 277 -2.64 22.97 -2.59
C THR A 277 -2.25 24.18 -1.74
N PRO A 278 -1.05 24.21 -1.12
CA PRO A 278 -0.60 25.38 -0.38
C PRO A 278 -0.36 26.57 -1.30
N ASP A 279 -1.11 27.66 -1.11
CA ASP A 279 -0.99 28.90 -1.89
C ASP A 279 -0.43 30.04 -1.03
N PHE A 280 0.75 29.81 -0.45
CA PHE A 280 1.48 30.83 0.30
C PHE A 280 2.98 30.56 0.36
N GLN A 281 3.76 31.63 0.54
CA GLN A 281 5.21 31.58 0.68
C GLN A 281 5.60 31.22 2.11
N TRP A 282 6.23 30.06 2.28
CA TRP A 282 6.70 29.63 3.59
C TRP A 282 7.88 30.50 4.11
N ASP A 283 7.83 30.87 5.39
CA ASP A 283 8.93 31.50 6.13
C ASP A 283 9.06 30.82 7.49
N ASP A 284 10.16 30.09 7.71
CA ASP A 284 10.39 29.32 8.93
C ASP A 284 10.38 30.19 10.20
N LYS A 285 10.63 31.50 10.09
CA LYS A 285 10.57 32.42 11.24
C LYS A 285 9.13 32.78 11.63
N LEU A 286 8.20 32.69 10.69
CA LEU A 286 6.78 32.99 10.91
C LEU A 286 5.98 31.72 11.18
N HIS A 287 6.15 30.70 10.34
CA HIS A 287 5.38 29.46 10.37
C HIS A 287 6.00 28.36 11.24
N GLY A 288 7.31 28.46 11.50
CA GLY A 288 8.04 27.40 12.21
C GLY A 288 8.21 26.15 11.36
N ALA A 289 8.20 24.98 12.02
CA ALA A 289 8.44 23.69 11.35
C ALA A 289 7.18 23.12 10.66
N SER A 290 5.99 23.54 11.10
CA SER A 290 4.71 23.02 10.61
C SER A 290 3.56 23.97 10.93
N GLU A 291 2.57 24.00 10.05
CA GLU A 291 1.31 24.70 10.21
C GLU A 291 0.17 23.69 10.30
N ALA A 292 -0.77 23.97 11.19
CA ALA A 292 -1.85 23.06 11.56
C ALA A 292 -3.19 23.58 11.07
N PHE A 293 -4.01 22.68 10.55
CA PHE A 293 -5.34 22.96 10.02
C PHE A 293 -6.33 21.89 10.44
N TRP A 294 -7.59 22.28 10.56
CA TRP A 294 -8.74 21.39 10.73
C TRP A 294 -9.48 21.28 9.40
N ILE A 295 -9.67 20.06 8.93
CA ILE A 295 -10.58 19.73 7.83
C ILE A 295 -11.91 19.39 8.48
N LEU A 296 -12.96 20.14 8.16
CA LEU A 296 -14.32 19.95 8.66
C LEU A 296 -15.24 19.75 7.47
N VAL A 297 -16.00 18.66 7.47
CA VAL A 297 -17.09 18.46 6.51
C VAL A 297 -18.40 18.62 7.24
N GLU A 298 -19.16 19.61 6.80
CA GLU A 298 -20.39 20.06 7.44
C GLU A 298 -21.59 19.76 6.53
N ASP A 299 -22.75 19.59 7.15
CA ASP A 299 -24.01 19.45 6.44
C ASP A 299 -24.47 20.77 5.78
N VAL A 300 -25.65 20.74 5.16
CA VAL A 300 -26.22 21.87 4.39
C VAL A 300 -26.39 23.11 5.25
N ASP A 301 -26.83 22.92 6.50
CA ASP A 301 -27.13 24.01 7.43
C ASP A 301 -25.88 24.45 8.23
N SER A 302 -24.75 23.79 8.02
CA SER A 302 -23.51 23.96 8.79
C SER A 302 -23.75 23.82 10.29
N GLU A 303 -24.62 22.89 10.69
CA GLU A 303 -24.97 22.59 12.09
C GLU A 303 -24.23 21.35 12.59
N VAL A 304 -24.07 20.34 11.74
CA VAL A 304 -23.48 19.05 12.09
C VAL A 304 -22.16 18.85 11.33
N ILE A 305 -21.11 18.50 12.09
CA ILE A 305 -19.84 18.03 11.52
C ILE A 305 -19.99 16.54 11.22
N LEU A 306 -20.03 16.20 9.93
CA LEU A 306 -20.12 14.83 9.43
C LEU A 306 -18.77 14.11 9.49
N HIS A 307 -17.69 14.86 9.30
CA HIS A 307 -16.32 14.36 9.37
C HIS A 307 -15.39 15.47 9.81
N HIS A 308 -14.38 15.14 10.61
CA HIS A 308 -13.27 16.04 10.89
C HIS A 308 -11.94 15.31 10.96
N GLU A 309 -10.90 15.99 10.50
CA GLU A 309 -9.53 15.50 10.54
C GLU A 309 -8.54 16.64 10.79
N TYR A 310 -7.45 16.34 11.48
CA TYR A 310 -6.38 17.29 11.77
C TYR A 310 -5.27 17.14 10.72
N PHE A 311 -5.07 18.18 9.91
CA PHE A 311 -4.08 18.23 8.85
C PHE A 311 -2.85 19.03 9.30
N LEU A 312 -1.66 18.46 9.15
CA LEU A 312 -0.40 19.10 9.55
C LEU A 312 0.51 19.29 8.33
N LEU A 313 0.56 20.52 7.82
CA LEU A 313 1.45 20.92 6.74
C LEU A 313 2.87 21.16 7.28
N LYS A 314 3.85 20.41 6.80
CA LYS A 314 5.25 20.56 7.22
C LYS A 314 6.01 21.47 6.25
N SER A 315 6.97 22.25 6.77
CA SER A 315 7.83 23.15 5.97
C SER A 315 8.45 22.47 4.74
N LYS A 316 8.85 21.20 4.86
CA LYS A 316 9.46 20.42 3.77
C LYS A 316 8.54 20.17 2.58
N PHE A 317 7.22 20.19 2.79
CA PHE A 317 6.19 19.86 1.79
C PHE A 317 5.34 21.07 1.46
N SER A 318 5.78 22.29 1.82
CA SER A 318 4.95 23.50 1.67
C SER A 318 4.66 23.89 0.22
N ALA A 319 5.26 23.23 -0.77
CA ALA A 319 5.02 23.46 -2.18
C ALA A 319 4.38 22.25 -2.88
N ASP A 320 4.17 21.14 -2.15
CA ASP A 320 3.63 19.91 -2.71
C ASP A 320 2.11 19.89 -2.52
N GLU A 321 1.39 19.27 -3.46
CA GLU A 321 -0.03 18.98 -3.33
C GLU A 321 -0.24 17.82 -2.34
N HIS A 322 -1.27 17.92 -1.50
CA HIS A 322 -1.58 16.89 -0.51
C HIS A 322 -2.94 16.30 -0.80
N LEU A 323 -2.99 14.97 -0.96
CA LEU A 323 -4.24 14.23 -1.15
C LEU A 323 -4.71 13.67 0.20
N VAL A 324 -5.93 13.99 0.59
CA VAL A 324 -6.59 13.46 1.79
C VAL A 324 -7.86 12.73 1.36
N LYS A 325 -7.95 11.44 1.71
CA LYS A 325 -9.10 10.59 1.39
C LYS A 325 -9.89 10.28 2.65
N PHE A 326 -11.19 10.54 2.62
CA PHE A 326 -12.09 10.19 3.72
C PHE A 326 -13.50 9.87 3.21
N PHE A 327 -14.32 9.32 4.09
CA PHE A 327 -15.69 8.91 3.79
C PHE A 327 -16.68 9.74 4.57
N VAL A 328 -17.76 10.16 3.92
CA VAL A 328 -18.84 10.93 4.54
C VAL A 328 -20.18 10.24 4.35
N PRO A 329 -21.05 10.24 5.36
CA PRO A 329 -22.38 9.67 5.23
C PRO A 329 -23.28 10.56 4.36
N VAL A 330 -24.19 9.90 3.65
CA VAL A 330 -25.29 10.55 2.91
C VAL A 330 -26.61 10.00 3.42
N PHE A 331 -27.56 10.90 3.57
CA PHE A 331 -28.89 10.61 4.10
C PHE A 331 -29.95 10.79 3.00
N GLU A 332 -31.06 10.09 3.13
CA GLU A 332 -32.25 10.29 2.30
C GLU A 332 -33.28 11.12 3.12
N PRO A 333 -33.85 12.21 2.57
CA PRO A 333 -33.65 12.74 1.22
C PRO A 333 -32.27 13.36 1.00
N LEU A 334 -31.75 13.26 -0.24
CA LEU A 334 -30.42 13.73 -0.60
C LEU A 334 -30.29 15.25 -0.37
N PRO A 335 -29.30 15.73 0.40
CA PRO A 335 -29.05 17.15 0.58
C PRO A 335 -28.58 17.82 -0.71
N PRO A 336 -28.77 19.14 -0.90
CA PRO A 336 -28.30 19.83 -2.11
C PRO A 336 -26.78 19.94 -2.20
N HIS A 337 -26.08 20.10 -1.07
CA HIS A 337 -24.63 20.20 -0.99
C HIS A 337 -24.14 19.97 0.44
N TYR A 338 -22.86 19.67 0.59
CA TYR A 338 -22.13 19.79 1.86
C TYR A 338 -21.13 20.93 1.79
N PHE A 339 -20.58 21.33 2.94
CA PHE A 339 -19.49 22.30 3.00
C PHE A 339 -18.22 21.64 3.51
N LEU A 340 -17.14 21.78 2.75
CA LEU A 340 -15.81 21.40 3.19
C LEU A 340 -15.08 22.66 3.60
N ARG A 341 -14.78 22.79 4.89
CA ARG A 341 -14.06 23.92 5.47
C ARG A 341 -12.69 23.48 5.94
N ILE A 342 -11.63 24.14 5.46
CA ILE A 342 -10.30 24.04 6.07
C ILE A 342 -10.01 25.32 6.84
N VAL A 343 -9.75 25.17 8.14
CA VAL A 343 -9.47 26.30 9.02
C VAL A 343 -8.11 26.11 9.68
N SER A 344 -7.24 27.14 9.70
CA SER A 344 -6.01 27.08 10.49
C SER A 344 -6.31 26.89 11.98
N ASP A 345 -5.48 26.14 12.71
CA ASP A 345 -5.62 26.00 14.15
C ASP A 345 -5.17 27.26 14.92
N ARG A 346 -4.34 28.13 14.30
CA ARG A 346 -3.65 29.25 14.98
C ARG A 346 -3.85 30.62 14.34
N TRP A 347 -4.15 30.66 13.04
CA TRP A 347 -4.27 31.91 12.30
C TRP A 347 -5.74 32.36 12.22
N ILE A 348 -5.96 33.63 12.54
CA ILE A 348 -7.26 34.31 12.39
C ILE A 348 -7.39 34.77 10.95
N GLY A 349 -8.53 34.45 10.30
CA GLY A 349 -8.79 34.78 8.90
C GLY A 349 -8.14 33.82 7.89
N ALA A 350 -7.47 32.77 8.35
CA ALA A 350 -6.95 31.70 7.49
C ALA A 350 -7.95 30.55 7.43
N GLU A 351 -8.88 30.65 6.50
CA GLU A 351 -9.96 29.70 6.25
C GLU A 351 -10.29 29.64 4.76
N THR A 352 -10.55 28.44 4.26
CA THR A 352 -11.09 28.22 2.92
C THR A 352 -12.31 27.31 3.02
N GLN A 353 -13.43 27.71 2.41
CA GLN A 353 -14.66 26.93 2.38
C GLN A 353 -15.00 26.58 0.93
N LEU A 354 -15.24 25.30 0.65
CA LEU A 354 -15.59 24.75 -0.64
C LEU A 354 -16.98 24.07 -0.57
N PRO A 355 -17.99 24.57 -1.30
CA PRO A 355 -19.29 23.90 -1.39
C PRO A 355 -19.19 22.67 -2.31
N VAL A 356 -19.64 21.53 -1.79
CA VAL A 356 -19.62 20.23 -2.46
C VAL A 356 -21.05 19.93 -2.94
N SER A 357 -21.35 20.29 -4.18
CA SER A 357 -22.71 20.18 -4.75
C SER A 357 -23.11 18.76 -5.12
N PHE A 358 -24.33 18.36 -4.75
CA PHE A 358 -24.92 17.06 -5.08
C PHE A 358 -26.01 17.14 -6.16
N ARG A 359 -26.17 18.30 -6.82
CA ARG A 359 -27.18 18.49 -7.87
C ARG A 359 -27.12 17.47 -9.01
N HIS A 360 -25.91 17.04 -9.36
CA HIS A 360 -25.65 16.07 -10.42
C HIS A 360 -25.19 14.71 -9.87
N LEU A 361 -25.34 14.49 -8.56
CA LEU A 361 -24.93 13.26 -7.91
C LEU A 361 -25.95 12.15 -8.19
N ILE A 362 -25.48 11.11 -8.86
CA ILE A 362 -26.18 9.86 -9.13
C ILE A 362 -25.68 8.86 -8.10
N LEU A 363 -26.53 8.54 -7.14
CA LEU A 363 -26.27 7.47 -6.17
C LEU A 363 -26.49 6.11 -6.83
N PRO A 364 -25.69 5.09 -6.48
CA PRO A 364 -25.87 3.73 -7.01
C PRO A 364 -27.24 3.14 -6.62
N GLU A 365 -27.66 2.09 -7.31
CA GLU A 365 -28.88 1.37 -6.94
C GLU A 365 -28.79 0.77 -5.54
N LYS A 366 -29.95 0.44 -4.95
CA LYS A 366 -29.96 -0.20 -3.62
C LYS A 366 -29.56 -1.66 -3.78
N ASN A 367 -28.61 -2.08 -2.94
CA ASN A 367 -28.12 -3.47 -2.91
C ASN A 367 -29.29 -4.47 -2.80
N LEU A 368 -29.20 -5.55 -3.55
CA LEU A 368 -30.12 -6.67 -3.43
C LEU A 368 -29.89 -7.39 -2.09
N PRO A 369 -30.94 -8.01 -1.52
CA PRO A 369 -30.77 -8.82 -0.34
C PRO A 369 -29.79 -9.99 -0.63
N PRO A 370 -28.96 -10.36 0.35
CA PRO A 370 -28.08 -11.51 0.22
C PRO A 370 -28.88 -12.81 0.07
N THR A 371 -28.26 -13.83 -0.51
CA THR A 371 -28.80 -15.20 -0.55
C THR A 371 -28.98 -15.70 0.88
N GLU A 372 -30.20 -16.15 1.20
CA GLU A 372 -30.49 -16.75 2.50
C GLU A 372 -29.73 -18.07 2.65
N LEU A 373 -29.16 -18.28 3.85
CA LEU A 373 -28.61 -19.57 4.22
C LEU A 373 -29.77 -20.49 4.60
N LEU A 374 -29.98 -21.52 3.80
CA LEU A 374 -31.01 -22.52 4.04
C LEU A 374 -30.57 -23.47 5.16
N ASP A 375 -31.49 -23.80 6.05
CA ASP A 375 -31.28 -24.82 7.08
C ASP A 375 -31.36 -26.23 6.47
N LEU A 376 -30.34 -26.56 5.71
CA LEU A 376 -30.19 -27.86 5.05
C LEU A 376 -29.58 -28.87 6.03
N GLN A 377 -29.94 -30.13 5.87
CA GLN A 377 -29.26 -31.21 6.56
C GLN A 377 -27.77 -31.19 6.17
N PRO A 378 -26.83 -31.12 7.15
CA PRO A 378 -25.40 -31.08 6.86
C PRO A 378 -24.97 -32.21 5.94
N LEU A 379 -24.23 -31.86 4.89
CA LEU A 379 -23.85 -32.81 3.86
C LEU A 379 -22.69 -33.71 4.34
N PRO A 380 -22.86 -35.04 4.41
CA PRO A 380 -21.75 -35.93 4.77
C PRO A 380 -20.73 -36.01 3.64
N VAL A 381 -19.48 -36.31 3.97
CA VAL A 381 -18.39 -36.49 2.98
C VAL A 381 -18.74 -37.57 1.94
N SER A 382 -19.54 -38.57 2.30
CA SER A 382 -20.02 -39.63 1.41
C SER A 382 -20.88 -39.14 0.23
N ALA A 383 -21.35 -37.89 0.24
CA ALA A 383 -22.04 -37.29 -0.91
C ALA A 383 -21.14 -37.13 -2.15
N LEU A 384 -19.82 -37.21 -2.01
CA LEU A 384 -18.87 -37.19 -3.13
C LEU A 384 -18.95 -38.47 -4.01
N ARG A 385 -19.46 -39.59 -3.46
CA ARG A 385 -19.67 -40.87 -4.17
C ARG A 385 -18.41 -41.41 -4.86
N ASN A 386 -17.24 -41.11 -4.30
CA ASN A 386 -15.95 -41.59 -4.79
C ASN A 386 -15.01 -41.80 -3.60
N PRO A 387 -14.62 -43.05 -3.27
CA PRO A 387 -13.80 -43.35 -2.11
C PRO A 387 -12.46 -42.60 -2.07
N SER A 388 -11.84 -42.38 -3.23
CA SER A 388 -10.59 -41.61 -3.32
C SER A 388 -10.80 -40.14 -2.96
N TYR A 389 -11.92 -39.55 -3.35
CA TYR A 389 -12.24 -38.16 -3.01
C TYR A 389 -12.66 -38.02 -1.56
N GLU A 390 -13.43 -38.98 -1.05
CA GLU A 390 -13.86 -39.01 0.34
C GLU A 390 -12.67 -39.11 1.30
N SER A 391 -11.64 -39.88 0.95
CA SER A 391 -10.43 -40.05 1.76
C SER A 391 -9.68 -38.75 2.07
N ILE A 392 -9.86 -37.72 1.24
CA ILE A 392 -9.26 -36.39 1.42
C ILE A 392 -9.86 -35.69 2.66
N TYR A 393 -11.18 -35.78 2.83
CA TYR A 393 -11.91 -35.01 3.85
C TYR A 393 -12.28 -35.81 5.09
N GLN A 394 -12.43 -37.14 4.99
CA GLN A 394 -12.86 -38.01 6.10
C GLN A 394 -12.02 -37.85 7.38
N LYS A 395 -10.74 -37.49 7.26
CA LYS A 395 -9.84 -37.25 8.39
C LYS A 395 -9.89 -35.81 8.93
N LYS A 396 -10.35 -34.85 8.13
CA LYS A 396 -10.42 -33.42 8.49
C LYS A 396 -11.73 -33.11 9.22
N PHE A 397 -12.86 -33.54 8.68
CA PHE A 397 -14.18 -33.30 9.25
C PHE A 397 -15.21 -34.32 8.75
N PRO A 398 -16.27 -34.62 9.52
CA PRO A 398 -17.27 -35.64 9.15
C PRO A 398 -18.32 -35.14 8.14
N GLN A 399 -18.59 -33.83 8.13
CA GLN A 399 -19.63 -33.19 7.33
C GLN A 399 -19.18 -31.80 6.87
N PHE A 400 -19.66 -31.38 5.71
CA PHE A 400 -19.43 -30.04 5.18
C PHE A 400 -20.24 -28.99 5.94
N ASN A 401 -19.74 -27.76 5.98
CA ASN A 401 -20.44 -26.66 6.65
C ASN A 401 -21.73 -26.25 5.88
N PRO A 402 -22.62 -25.43 6.47
CA PRO A 402 -23.89 -25.07 5.84
C PRO A 402 -23.74 -24.39 4.46
N ILE A 403 -22.74 -23.51 4.31
CA ILE A 403 -22.47 -22.82 3.04
C ILE A 403 -22.05 -23.83 1.98
N GLN A 404 -21.06 -24.68 2.30
CA GLN A 404 -20.58 -25.75 1.43
C GLN A 404 -21.71 -26.71 1.04
N THR A 405 -22.59 -27.05 2.00
CA THR A 405 -23.77 -27.91 1.77
C THR A 405 -24.74 -27.29 0.76
N GLN A 406 -25.07 -25.99 0.91
CA GLN A 406 -26.01 -25.31 0.02
C GLN A 406 -25.48 -25.16 -1.40
N VAL A 407 -24.19 -24.88 -1.56
CA VAL A 407 -23.59 -24.69 -2.90
C VAL A 407 -23.17 -26.00 -3.57
N PHE A 408 -23.07 -27.10 -2.81
CA PHE A 408 -22.52 -28.38 -3.29
C PHE A 408 -23.17 -28.86 -4.57
N ASN A 409 -24.51 -28.85 -4.65
CA ASN A 409 -25.20 -29.37 -5.83
C ASN A 409 -24.88 -28.57 -7.10
N ALA A 410 -24.83 -27.25 -7.00
CA ALA A 410 -24.45 -26.40 -8.14
C ALA A 410 -22.98 -26.64 -8.54
N VAL A 411 -22.07 -26.70 -7.58
CA VAL A 411 -20.64 -26.81 -7.89
C VAL A 411 -20.24 -28.21 -8.36
N TYR A 412 -20.74 -29.25 -7.70
CA TYR A 412 -20.29 -30.63 -7.89
C TYR A 412 -21.14 -31.44 -8.89
N ASN A 413 -22.40 -31.06 -9.14
CA ASN A 413 -23.29 -31.81 -10.03
C ASN A 413 -23.66 -31.07 -11.33
N THR A 414 -23.43 -29.76 -11.44
CA THR A 414 -23.62 -29.01 -12.69
C THR A 414 -22.29 -28.49 -13.24
N ASP A 415 -22.33 -27.96 -14.46
CA ASP A 415 -21.18 -27.40 -15.17
C ASP A 415 -21.35 -25.89 -15.44
N ASP A 416 -22.31 -25.25 -14.77
CA ASP A 416 -22.57 -23.81 -14.89
C ASP A 416 -21.41 -23.00 -14.30
N ASN A 417 -21.27 -21.76 -14.78
CA ASN A 417 -20.44 -20.75 -14.13
C ASN A 417 -21.08 -20.34 -12.80
N ILE A 418 -20.28 -20.27 -11.75
CA ILE A 418 -20.78 -20.07 -10.39
C ILE A 418 -20.05 -18.92 -9.72
N PHE A 419 -20.81 -18.09 -9.02
CA PHE A 419 -20.29 -17.09 -8.10
C PHE A 419 -20.66 -17.46 -6.65
N ILE A 420 -19.68 -17.45 -5.76
CA ILE A 420 -19.87 -17.61 -4.32
C ILE A 420 -19.23 -16.43 -3.58
N GLY A 421 -20.06 -15.55 -3.04
CA GLY A 421 -19.70 -14.51 -2.09
C GLY A 421 -19.96 -14.99 -0.67
N ALA A 422 -18.91 -15.21 0.12
CA ALA A 422 -19.01 -15.62 1.52
C ALA A 422 -17.86 -15.05 2.36
N PRO A 423 -18.05 -14.81 3.66
CA PRO A 423 -17.00 -14.24 4.50
C PRO A 423 -15.73 -15.10 4.52
N THR A 424 -14.56 -14.49 4.66
CA THR A 424 -13.30 -15.21 4.89
C THR A 424 -13.46 -16.15 6.08
N GLY A 425 -12.97 -17.38 5.97
CA GLY A 425 -13.17 -18.45 6.96
C GLY A 425 -14.38 -19.37 6.69
N SER A 426 -15.19 -19.10 5.67
CA SER A 426 -16.35 -19.95 5.30
C SER A 426 -15.98 -21.25 4.54
N GLY A 427 -14.69 -21.54 4.37
CA GLY A 427 -14.23 -22.74 3.65
C GLY A 427 -14.41 -22.66 2.13
N LYS A 428 -14.20 -21.48 1.53
CA LYS A 428 -14.33 -21.24 0.08
C LYS A 428 -13.37 -22.10 -0.75
N THR A 429 -12.17 -22.35 -0.26
CA THR A 429 -11.15 -23.20 -0.91
C THR A 429 -11.66 -24.63 -1.12
N THR A 430 -12.39 -25.21 -0.15
CA THR A 430 -13.05 -26.51 -0.32
C THR A 430 -14.13 -26.50 -1.42
N ILE A 431 -14.78 -25.36 -1.63
CA ILE A 431 -15.74 -25.19 -2.72
C ILE A 431 -15.02 -25.17 -4.08
N ALA A 432 -13.86 -24.53 -4.19
CA ALA A 432 -13.00 -24.65 -5.37
C ALA A 432 -12.58 -26.11 -5.62
N GLU A 433 -12.24 -26.84 -4.57
CA GLU A 433 -11.88 -28.26 -4.69
C GLU A 433 -13.03 -29.10 -5.24
N PHE A 434 -14.30 -28.83 -4.89
CA PHE A 434 -15.45 -29.51 -5.51
C PHE A 434 -15.46 -29.33 -7.03
N ALA A 435 -15.17 -28.13 -7.53
CA ALA A 435 -15.12 -27.87 -8.96
C ALA A 435 -13.97 -28.63 -9.64
N VAL A 436 -12.79 -28.71 -8.99
CA VAL A 436 -11.66 -29.51 -9.48
C VAL A 436 -12.00 -31.00 -9.51
N LEU A 437 -12.62 -31.52 -8.45
CA LEU A 437 -13.04 -32.93 -8.37
C LEU A 437 -14.09 -33.26 -9.44
N ARG A 438 -15.05 -32.36 -9.70
CA ARG A 438 -15.98 -32.47 -10.83
C ARG A 438 -15.21 -32.59 -12.16
N LEU A 439 -14.29 -31.66 -12.44
CA LEU A 439 -13.49 -31.67 -13.66
C LEU A 439 -12.77 -33.01 -13.84
N LEU A 440 -12.08 -33.48 -12.80
CA LEU A 440 -11.32 -34.72 -12.84
C LEU A 440 -12.20 -35.96 -13.00
N SER A 441 -13.45 -35.91 -12.52
CA SER A 441 -14.42 -36.99 -12.72
C SER A 441 -14.92 -37.09 -14.16
N GLN A 442 -15.04 -35.95 -14.87
CA GLN A 442 -15.46 -35.90 -16.26
C GLN A 442 -14.31 -36.15 -17.23
N ASN A 443 -13.16 -35.53 -16.96
CA ASN A 443 -11.96 -35.63 -17.77
C ASN A 443 -10.73 -35.78 -16.85
N PRO A 444 -10.16 -36.99 -16.73
CA PRO A 444 -8.98 -37.24 -15.90
C PRO A 444 -7.74 -36.42 -16.28
N GLU A 445 -7.67 -35.96 -17.55
CA GLU A 445 -6.62 -35.09 -18.10
C GLU A 445 -7.07 -33.63 -18.22
N GLY A 446 -8.21 -33.28 -17.61
CA GLY A 446 -8.74 -31.94 -17.59
C GLY A 446 -7.77 -30.96 -16.92
N ARG A 447 -7.80 -29.71 -17.41
CA ARG A 447 -6.91 -28.65 -16.93
C ARG A 447 -7.68 -27.56 -16.21
N CYS A 448 -7.21 -27.24 -15.00
CA CYS A 448 -7.72 -26.20 -14.14
C CYS A 448 -6.66 -25.11 -13.96
N ALA A 449 -7.03 -23.85 -14.12
CA ALA A 449 -6.25 -22.71 -13.67
C ALA A 449 -6.92 -22.10 -12.42
N TYR A 450 -6.17 -21.97 -11.34
CA TYR A 450 -6.57 -21.36 -10.08
C TYR A 450 -5.83 -20.03 -9.89
N ILE A 451 -6.59 -18.94 -9.91
CA ILE A 451 -6.07 -17.58 -9.90
C ILE A 451 -6.33 -16.92 -8.55
N VAL A 452 -5.30 -16.29 -8.02
CA VAL A 452 -5.36 -15.40 -6.85
C VAL A 452 -4.65 -14.08 -7.18
N SER A 453 -4.84 -13.04 -6.37
CA SER A 453 -4.10 -11.78 -6.56
C SER A 453 -2.76 -11.74 -5.80
N LYS A 454 -2.58 -12.54 -4.74
CA LYS A 454 -1.41 -12.47 -3.85
C LYS A 454 -0.56 -13.73 -3.94
N ASP A 455 0.75 -13.57 -4.14
CA ASP A 455 1.69 -14.70 -4.25
C ASP A 455 1.71 -15.56 -3.00
N ALA A 456 1.69 -14.95 -1.81
CA ALA A 456 1.69 -15.70 -0.55
C ALA A 456 0.47 -16.64 -0.41
N LEU A 457 -0.70 -16.23 -0.93
CA LEU A 457 -1.88 -17.08 -0.96
C LEU A 457 -1.72 -18.22 -1.96
N ALA A 458 -1.10 -17.96 -3.12
CA ALA A 458 -0.80 -18.99 -4.12
C ALA A 458 0.13 -20.08 -3.56
N GLU A 459 1.13 -19.69 -2.76
CA GLU A 459 2.06 -20.62 -2.11
C GLU A 459 1.36 -21.50 -1.06
N LEU A 460 0.47 -20.92 -0.24
CA LEU A 460 -0.32 -21.67 0.75
C LEU A 460 -1.24 -22.70 0.08
N VAL A 461 -1.99 -22.27 -0.94
CA VAL A 461 -2.87 -23.17 -1.70
C VAL A 461 -2.06 -24.24 -2.42
N PHE A 462 -0.90 -23.89 -2.99
CA PHE A 462 -0.01 -24.86 -3.63
C PHE A 462 0.46 -25.94 -2.65
N ALA A 463 0.89 -25.57 -1.45
CA ALA A 463 1.33 -26.52 -0.43
C ALA A 463 0.21 -27.49 -0.04
N GLU A 464 -1.01 -26.98 0.17
CA GLU A 464 -2.17 -27.82 0.50
C GLU A 464 -2.57 -28.72 -0.67
N TRP A 465 -2.72 -28.16 -1.87
CA TRP A 465 -3.18 -28.89 -3.05
C TRP A 465 -2.15 -29.89 -3.57
N GLN A 466 -0.85 -29.64 -3.36
CA GLN A 466 0.19 -30.63 -3.63
C GLN A 466 0.02 -31.87 -2.76
N GLN A 467 -0.31 -31.72 -1.46
CA GLN A 467 -0.58 -32.86 -0.59
C GLN A 467 -1.87 -33.59 -0.99
N ILE A 468 -2.92 -32.86 -1.32
CA ILE A 468 -4.23 -33.42 -1.67
C ILE A 468 -4.22 -34.07 -3.06
N PHE A 469 -4.02 -33.28 -4.12
CA PHE A 469 -4.21 -33.75 -5.49
C PHE A 469 -3.02 -34.53 -6.02
N ALA A 470 -1.78 -34.15 -5.69
CA ALA A 470 -0.60 -34.93 -6.12
C ALA A 470 -0.36 -36.13 -5.20
N GLY A 471 -0.45 -35.95 -3.88
CA GLY A 471 -0.22 -37.02 -2.90
C GLY A 471 -1.29 -38.12 -2.92
N VAL A 472 -2.58 -37.76 -2.92
CA VAL A 472 -3.68 -38.73 -2.82
C VAL A 472 -4.18 -39.17 -4.20
N LEU A 473 -4.33 -38.25 -5.15
CA LEU A 473 -4.93 -38.52 -6.46
C LEU A 473 -3.93 -38.69 -7.61
N GLY A 474 -2.63 -38.55 -7.35
CA GLY A 474 -1.57 -38.70 -8.36
C GLY A 474 -1.62 -37.66 -9.49
N LYS A 475 -2.28 -36.51 -9.27
CA LYS A 475 -2.43 -35.44 -10.26
C LYS A 475 -1.26 -34.45 -10.24
N LYS A 476 -0.97 -33.83 -11.38
CA LYS A 476 0.15 -32.89 -11.50
C LYS A 476 -0.28 -31.48 -11.11
N VAL A 477 0.09 -31.04 -9.91
CA VAL A 477 -0.11 -29.67 -9.42
C VAL A 477 1.17 -28.86 -9.66
N VAL A 478 1.04 -27.67 -10.24
CA VAL A 478 2.18 -26.78 -10.54
C VAL A 478 1.87 -25.36 -10.06
N LEU A 479 2.91 -24.66 -9.59
CA LEU A 479 2.88 -23.24 -9.24
C LEU A 479 3.71 -22.47 -10.26
N LEU A 480 3.14 -21.43 -10.86
CA LEU A 480 3.88 -20.58 -11.81
C LEU A 480 4.89 -19.66 -11.08
N THR A 481 6.08 -19.52 -11.67
CA THR A 481 7.22 -18.80 -11.08
C THR A 481 7.28 -17.34 -11.52
N GLY A 482 6.66 -16.98 -12.65
CA GLY A 482 6.75 -15.65 -13.28
C GLY A 482 7.80 -15.58 -14.39
N GLU A 483 8.57 -16.63 -14.60
CA GLU A 483 9.51 -16.73 -15.71
C GLU A 483 8.83 -17.43 -16.90
N THR A 484 8.58 -16.68 -17.98
CA THR A 484 7.78 -17.15 -19.13
C THR A 484 8.25 -18.49 -19.71
N GLY A 485 9.56 -18.70 -19.87
CA GLY A 485 10.11 -19.94 -20.44
C GLY A 485 9.81 -21.17 -19.57
N THR A 486 10.00 -21.03 -18.26
CA THR A 486 9.73 -22.06 -17.26
C THR A 486 8.23 -22.30 -17.11
N ASP A 487 7.44 -21.23 -17.05
CA ASP A 487 6.00 -21.28 -16.88
C ASP A 487 5.28 -21.96 -18.05
N LEU A 488 5.76 -21.79 -19.28
CA LEU A 488 5.24 -22.53 -20.44
C LEU A 488 5.48 -24.04 -20.32
N LYS A 489 6.63 -24.46 -19.77
CA LYS A 489 6.92 -25.89 -19.49
C LYS A 489 6.02 -26.41 -18.36
N LEU A 490 5.80 -25.62 -17.31
CA LEU A 490 4.92 -25.97 -16.20
C LEU A 490 3.46 -26.10 -16.66
N LEU A 491 2.95 -25.13 -17.41
CA LEU A 491 1.61 -25.13 -17.99
C LEU A 491 1.37 -26.33 -18.92
N ALA A 492 2.39 -26.77 -19.67
CA ALA A 492 2.28 -27.94 -20.52
C ALA A 492 2.15 -29.26 -19.72
N LYS A 493 2.78 -29.33 -18.54
CA LYS A 493 2.84 -30.54 -17.69
C LYS A 493 1.72 -30.60 -16.64
N GLY A 494 1.26 -29.46 -16.15
CA GLY A 494 0.30 -29.35 -15.06
C GLY A 494 -1.13 -29.67 -15.48
N GLN A 495 -1.87 -30.35 -14.59
CA GLN A 495 -3.32 -30.50 -14.66
C GLN A 495 -4.01 -29.44 -13.80
N ILE A 496 -3.40 -29.08 -12.66
CA ILE A 496 -3.86 -28.01 -11.80
C ILE A 496 -2.75 -26.96 -11.74
N ILE A 497 -3.03 -25.78 -12.30
CA ILE A 497 -2.09 -24.66 -12.40
C ILE A 497 -2.52 -23.59 -11.41
N ILE A 498 -1.67 -23.32 -10.42
CA ILE A 498 -1.89 -22.25 -9.44
C ILE A 498 -1.00 -21.08 -9.82
N CYS A 499 -1.57 -19.87 -9.88
CA CYS A 499 -0.80 -18.67 -10.19
C CYS A 499 -1.49 -17.38 -9.75
N THR A 500 -0.73 -16.29 -9.77
CA THR A 500 -1.27 -14.95 -9.62
C THR A 500 -1.83 -14.39 -10.93
N ALA A 501 -2.70 -13.38 -10.83
CA ALA A 501 -3.27 -12.70 -11.99
C ALA A 501 -2.19 -12.15 -12.95
N GLU A 502 -1.12 -11.53 -12.43
CA GLU A 502 -0.02 -10.97 -13.25
C GLU A 502 0.70 -12.07 -14.04
N LYS A 503 1.08 -13.17 -13.38
CA LYS A 503 1.73 -14.32 -14.02
C LYS A 503 0.84 -14.93 -15.11
N TRP A 504 -0.47 -14.98 -14.86
CA TRP A 504 -1.43 -15.47 -15.84
C TRP A 504 -1.65 -14.51 -17.01
N ASP A 505 -1.63 -13.18 -16.78
CA ASP A 505 -1.79 -12.18 -17.85
C ASP A 505 -0.65 -12.32 -18.88
N VAL A 506 0.60 -12.42 -18.43
CA VAL A 506 1.78 -12.62 -19.29
C VAL A 506 1.62 -13.86 -20.19
N LEU A 507 1.06 -14.95 -19.65
CA LEU A 507 0.82 -16.18 -20.40
C LEU A 507 -0.40 -16.09 -21.34
N SER A 508 -1.48 -15.46 -20.88
CA SER A 508 -2.75 -15.45 -21.58
C SER A 508 -2.85 -14.37 -22.66
N ARG A 509 -2.04 -13.31 -22.65
CA ARG A 509 -1.94 -12.33 -23.77
C ARG A 509 -1.78 -13.03 -25.13
N ARG A 510 -0.88 -14.02 -25.22
CA ARG A 510 -0.62 -14.78 -26.47
C ARG A 510 -1.46 -16.04 -26.61
N TRP A 511 -2.68 -16.05 -26.09
CA TRP A 511 -3.55 -17.23 -26.10
C TRP A 511 -3.78 -17.79 -27.50
N LYS A 512 -3.87 -16.96 -28.55
CA LYS A 512 -4.03 -17.39 -29.95
C LYS A 512 -2.92 -18.34 -30.42
N GLN A 513 -1.69 -18.13 -29.94
CA GLN A 513 -0.50 -18.94 -30.28
C GLN A 513 -0.31 -20.11 -29.29
N ARG A 514 -0.92 -20.04 -28.11
CA ARG A 514 -0.69 -20.96 -26.98
C ARG A 514 -1.88 -21.89 -26.76
N LYS A 515 -1.84 -23.07 -27.39
CA LYS A 515 -2.89 -24.11 -27.26
C LYS A 515 -3.17 -24.54 -25.80
N ASN A 516 -2.14 -24.54 -24.94
CA ASN A 516 -2.32 -24.93 -23.53
C ASN A 516 -3.19 -23.94 -22.75
N VAL A 517 -3.28 -22.68 -23.16
CA VAL A 517 -4.19 -21.68 -22.58
C VAL A 517 -5.62 -21.90 -23.08
N GLN A 518 -5.77 -22.20 -24.38
CA GLN A 518 -7.06 -22.48 -25.03
C GLN A 518 -7.73 -23.77 -24.49
N ASN A 519 -6.95 -24.74 -24.04
CA ASN A 519 -7.42 -26.05 -23.60
C ASN A 519 -7.83 -26.12 -22.11
N ILE A 520 -7.89 -24.99 -21.42
CA ILE A 520 -8.36 -24.93 -20.02
C ILE A 520 -9.86 -25.17 -20.00
N GLN A 521 -10.31 -26.05 -19.11
CA GLN A 521 -11.72 -26.40 -18.98
C GLN A 521 -12.36 -25.78 -17.73
N LEU A 522 -11.55 -25.52 -16.70
CA LEU A 522 -11.97 -24.91 -15.45
C LEU A 522 -11.06 -23.73 -15.11
N PHE A 523 -11.67 -22.59 -14.83
CA PHE A 523 -11.01 -21.36 -14.43
C PHE A 523 -11.58 -20.91 -13.08
N ILE A 524 -10.79 -21.04 -12.03
CA ILE A 524 -11.18 -20.67 -10.67
C ILE A 524 -10.50 -19.35 -10.33
N VAL A 525 -11.27 -18.42 -9.80
CA VAL A 525 -10.77 -17.13 -9.33
C VAL A 525 -11.15 -16.99 -7.87
N ASP A 526 -10.16 -16.85 -7.01
CA ASP A 526 -10.37 -16.71 -5.56
C ASP A 526 -10.06 -15.30 -5.08
N GLU A 527 -10.74 -14.91 -4.01
CA GLU A 527 -10.74 -13.58 -3.42
C GLU A 527 -11.01 -12.44 -4.44
N LEU A 528 -12.02 -12.65 -5.30
CA LEU A 528 -12.38 -11.75 -6.42
C LEU A 528 -12.66 -10.29 -6.00
N GLN A 529 -13.00 -10.04 -4.74
CA GLN A 529 -13.19 -8.68 -4.22
C GLN A 529 -11.95 -7.80 -4.33
N LEU A 530 -10.77 -8.41 -4.53
CA LEU A 530 -9.51 -7.70 -4.77
C LEU A 530 -9.47 -6.95 -6.12
N ILE A 531 -10.49 -7.10 -6.98
CA ILE A 531 -10.70 -6.23 -8.16
C ILE A 531 -10.78 -4.74 -7.78
N GLY A 532 -11.30 -4.44 -6.59
CA GLY A 532 -11.37 -3.06 -6.08
C GLY A 532 -10.05 -2.50 -5.54
N GLY A 533 -8.97 -3.28 -5.56
CA GLY A 533 -7.64 -2.86 -5.11
C GLY A 533 -6.71 -2.45 -6.25
N GLU A 534 -5.46 -2.12 -5.90
CA GLU A 534 -4.43 -1.66 -6.85
C GLU A 534 -4.07 -2.71 -7.92
N ASP A 535 -3.95 -3.98 -7.53
CA ASP A 535 -3.69 -5.12 -8.44
C ASP A 535 -4.96 -5.60 -9.17
N GLY A 536 -6.10 -4.98 -8.89
CA GLY A 536 -7.42 -5.37 -9.36
C GLY A 536 -7.63 -5.32 -10.88
N PRO A 537 -7.13 -4.30 -11.62
CA PRO A 537 -7.29 -4.22 -13.07
C PRO A 537 -6.78 -5.45 -13.83
N VAL A 538 -5.65 -6.01 -13.39
CA VAL A 538 -5.06 -7.21 -14.03
C VAL A 538 -5.94 -8.43 -13.82
N LEU A 539 -6.48 -8.59 -12.60
CA LEU A 539 -7.41 -9.68 -12.28
C LEU A 539 -8.69 -9.60 -13.14
N GLU A 540 -9.24 -8.40 -13.29
CA GLU A 540 -10.39 -8.13 -14.14
C GLU A 540 -10.12 -8.46 -15.60
N VAL A 541 -8.99 -8.01 -16.15
CA VAL A 541 -8.61 -8.26 -17.55
C VAL A 541 -8.43 -9.75 -17.81
N VAL A 542 -7.77 -10.46 -16.91
CA VAL A 542 -7.59 -11.91 -17.02
C VAL A 542 -8.95 -12.65 -17.03
N CYS A 543 -9.86 -12.29 -16.14
CA CYS A 543 -11.20 -12.90 -16.11
C CYS A 543 -12.00 -12.58 -17.39
N SER A 544 -11.95 -11.33 -17.85
CA SER A 544 -12.61 -10.88 -19.08
C SER A 544 -12.06 -11.59 -20.31
N ARG A 545 -10.73 -11.77 -20.37
CA ARG A 545 -10.05 -12.51 -21.45
C ARG A 545 -10.45 -13.98 -21.45
N MET A 546 -10.55 -14.64 -20.30
CA MET A 546 -10.97 -16.05 -20.25
C MET A 546 -12.40 -16.25 -20.77
N ARG A 547 -13.31 -15.31 -20.49
CA ARG A 547 -14.65 -15.30 -21.09
C ARG A 547 -14.61 -15.08 -22.60
N TYR A 548 -13.81 -14.11 -23.04
CA TYR A 548 -13.63 -13.81 -24.46
C TYR A 548 -13.09 -15.04 -25.20
N ILE A 549 -12.06 -15.71 -24.68
CA ILE A 549 -11.49 -16.95 -25.23
C ILE A 549 -12.56 -18.05 -25.31
N SER A 550 -13.35 -18.24 -24.24
CA SER A 550 -14.42 -19.24 -24.23
C SER A 550 -15.46 -18.98 -25.32
N SER A 551 -15.82 -17.71 -25.54
CA SER A 551 -16.74 -17.30 -26.60
C SER A 551 -16.16 -17.51 -28.00
N GLN A 552 -14.90 -17.11 -28.23
CA GLN A 552 -14.24 -17.19 -29.54
C GLN A 552 -13.97 -18.64 -29.99
N LEU A 553 -13.67 -19.53 -29.04
CA LEU A 553 -13.39 -20.93 -29.34
C LEU A 553 -14.64 -21.81 -29.42
N GLU A 554 -15.82 -21.26 -29.11
CA GLU A 554 -17.09 -22.00 -28.95
C GLU A 554 -16.94 -23.21 -28.01
N LYS A 555 -16.05 -23.09 -27.03
CA LYS A 555 -15.77 -24.11 -26.01
C LYS A 555 -16.02 -23.48 -24.65
N GLN A 556 -16.97 -24.06 -23.92
CA GLN A 556 -17.33 -23.57 -22.60
C GLN A 556 -16.17 -23.81 -21.63
N ILE A 557 -15.58 -22.73 -21.14
CA ILE A 557 -14.65 -22.73 -20.01
C ILE A 557 -15.50 -22.45 -18.78
N ARG A 558 -15.56 -23.41 -17.86
CA ARG A 558 -16.32 -23.23 -16.62
C ARG A 558 -15.59 -22.26 -15.71
N ILE A 559 -16.27 -21.22 -15.25
CA ILE A 559 -15.73 -20.21 -14.34
C ILE A 559 -16.32 -20.40 -12.94
N VAL A 560 -15.47 -20.51 -11.92
CA VAL A 560 -15.88 -20.51 -10.52
C VAL A 560 -15.22 -19.34 -9.82
N ALA A 561 -16.03 -18.36 -9.43
CA ALA A 561 -15.58 -17.17 -8.72
C ALA A 561 -15.91 -17.26 -7.24
N LEU A 562 -14.88 -17.11 -6.42
CA LEU A 562 -14.97 -17.08 -4.97
C LEU A 562 -14.60 -15.67 -4.49
N SER A 563 -15.40 -15.14 -3.57
CA SER A 563 -15.22 -13.78 -3.06
C SER A 563 -15.69 -13.68 -1.61
N ALA A 564 -15.29 -12.59 -0.94
CA ALA A 564 -16.01 -12.07 0.22
C ALA A 564 -17.48 -11.75 -0.14
N SER A 565 -18.30 -11.50 0.87
CA SER A 565 -19.68 -11.03 0.67
C SER A 565 -19.70 -9.68 -0.07
N LEU A 566 -20.32 -9.63 -1.25
CA LEU A 566 -20.33 -8.43 -2.10
C LEU A 566 -21.69 -7.74 -2.13
N ALA A 567 -21.71 -6.41 -2.14
CA ALA A 567 -22.92 -5.65 -2.39
C ALA A 567 -23.39 -5.79 -3.85
N ASP A 568 -22.43 -5.74 -4.79
CA ASP A 568 -22.65 -5.70 -6.24
C ASP A 568 -22.51 -7.10 -6.88
N ALA A 569 -22.81 -8.17 -6.14
CA ALA A 569 -22.63 -9.56 -6.59
C ALA A 569 -23.36 -9.91 -7.89
N ARG A 570 -24.48 -9.21 -8.18
CA ARG A 570 -25.23 -9.37 -9.43
C ARG A 570 -24.40 -8.93 -10.65
N ASP A 571 -23.72 -7.80 -10.55
CA ASP A 571 -22.93 -7.26 -11.67
C ASP A 571 -21.73 -8.15 -11.95
N VAL A 572 -21.08 -8.63 -10.89
CA VAL A 572 -20.01 -9.62 -10.97
C VAL A 572 -20.51 -10.92 -11.61
N SER A 573 -21.69 -11.41 -11.19
CA SER A 573 -22.27 -12.64 -11.74
C SER A 573 -22.62 -12.48 -13.23
N GLN A 574 -23.25 -11.37 -13.60
CA GLN A 574 -23.58 -11.07 -15.01
C GLN A 574 -22.32 -10.87 -15.85
N TRP A 575 -21.29 -10.23 -15.28
CA TRP A 575 -19.99 -10.11 -15.90
C TRP A 575 -19.35 -11.49 -16.11
N LEU A 576 -19.42 -12.42 -15.17
CA LEU A 576 -18.82 -13.75 -15.31
C LEU A 576 -19.67 -14.78 -16.06
N GLY A 577 -20.90 -14.39 -16.45
CA GLY A 577 -21.85 -15.29 -17.11
C GLY A 577 -22.46 -16.33 -16.17
N CYS A 578 -22.53 -16.03 -14.86
CA CYS A 578 -23.20 -16.88 -13.88
C CYS A 578 -24.72 -16.64 -13.93
N GLY A 579 -25.50 -17.72 -14.01
CA GLY A 579 -26.96 -17.64 -13.93
C GLY A 579 -27.43 -17.30 -12.51
N SER A 580 -28.65 -16.78 -12.35
CA SER A 580 -29.21 -16.40 -11.04
C SER A 580 -29.26 -17.56 -10.03
N ASN A 581 -29.50 -18.79 -10.51
CA ASN A 581 -29.51 -20.00 -9.67
C ASN A 581 -28.10 -20.51 -9.32
N ALA A 582 -27.06 -19.93 -9.93
CA ALA A 582 -25.66 -20.24 -9.74
C ALA A 582 -24.89 -19.07 -9.06
N THR A 583 -25.63 -18.09 -8.53
CA THR A 583 -25.09 -16.96 -7.77
C THR A 583 -25.49 -17.10 -6.31
N PHE A 584 -24.51 -17.38 -5.45
CA PHE A 584 -24.68 -17.49 -4.01
C PHE A 584 -23.92 -16.37 -3.32
N ASN A 585 -24.61 -15.36 -2.78
CA ASN A 585 -23.97 -14.23 -2.12
C ASN A 585 -24.49 -14.10 -0.68
N PHE A 586 -23.77 -14.67 0.26
CA PHE A 586 -24.14 -14.72 1.68
C PHE A 586 -23.74 -13.44 2.41
N HIS A 587 -24.50 -13.08 3.44
CA HIS A 587 -24.21 -11.92 4.29
C HIS A 587 -22.97 -12.14 5.19
N PRO A 588 -22.21 -11.09 5.57
CA PRO A 588 -21.11 -11.17 6.54
C PRO A 588 -21.40 -11.89 7.86
N SER A 589 -22.65 -11.85 8.31
CA SER A 589 -23.10 -12.54 9.54
C SER A 589 -23.20 -14.06 9.38
N VAL A 590 -23.23 -14.57 8.16
CA VAL A 590 -23.31 -16.01 7.86
C VAL A 590 -21.90 -16.58 7.88
N ARG A 591 -21.38 -16.82 9.08
CA ARG A 591 -20.10 -17.49 9.31
C ARG A 591 -20.33 -18.84 10.01
N PRO A 592 -19.58 -19.90 9.67
CA PRO A 592 -19.66 -21.16 10.43
C PRO A 592 -19.35 -20.99 11.91
N VAL A 593 -18.36 -20.14 12.24
CA VAL A 593 -18.05 -19.71 13.61
C VAL A 593 -18.50 -18.25 13.77
N PRO A 594 -19.43 -17.95 14.70
CA PRO A 594 -19.86 -16.59 14.98
C PRO A 594 -18.70 -15.68 15.40
N LEU A 595 -18.68 -14.44 14.91
CA LEU A 595 -17.64 -13.45 15.21
C LEU A 595 -18.18 -12.30 16.06
N GLU A 596 -17.55 -12.08 17.22
CA GLU A 596 -17.73 -10.87 18.02
C GLU A 596 -16.71 -9.80 17.61
N LEU A 597 -17.15 -8.76 16.90
CA LEU A 597 -16.30 -7.65 16.46
C LEU A 597 -16.43 -6.43 17.41
N HIS A 598 -15.30 -5.97 17.95
CA HIS A 598 -15.21 -4.79 18.81
C HIS A 598 -14.33 -3.71 18.17
N VAL A 599 -14.91 -2.58 17.77
CA VAL A 599 -14.18 -1.44 17.19
C VAL A 599 -13.92 -0.35 18.24
N GLN A 600 -12.65 -0.11 18.58
CA GLN A 600 -12.19 0.86 19.57
C GLN A 600 -11.52 2.08 18.89
N GLY A 601 -12.05 3.27 19.15
CA GLY A 601 -11.52 4.53 18.60
C GLY A 601 -10.55 5.24 19.54
N PHE A 602 -9.45 5.73 18.99
CA PHE A 602 -8.43 6.53 19.69
C PHE A 602 -8.37 7.95 19.10
N ASN A 603 -8.51 8.97 19.96
CA ASN A 603 -8.53 10.39 19.59
C ASN A 603 -7.13 11.02 19.45
N ILE A 604 -6.09 10.21 19.25
CA ILE A 604 -4.72 10.71 19.10
C ILE A 604 -4.38 10.74 17.61
N THR A 605 -4.18 11.95 17.08
CA THR A 605 -3.84 12.16 15.66
C THR A 605 -2.39 11.79 15.36
N HIS A 606 -1.47 12.08 16.28
CA HIS A 606 -0.07 11.69 16.15
C HIS A 606 0.11 10.17 16.26
N ASN A 607 0.37 9.51 15.13
CA ASN A 607 0.44 8.06 15.00
C ASN A 607 1.33 7.37 16.05
N ALA A 608 2.56 7.84 16.28
CA ALA A 608 3.46 7.17 17.22
C ALA A 608 2.94 7.23 18.68
N SER A 609 2.32 8.34 19.08
CA SER A 609 1.69 8.46 20.40
C SER A 609 0.44 7.58 20.50
N ARG A 610 -0.33 7.48 19.41
CA ARG A 610 -1.50 6.61 19.32
C ARG A 610 -1.11 5.14 19.49
N LEU A 611 -0.08 4.66 18.79
CA LEU A 611 0.42 3.28 18.90
C LEU A 611 0.85 2.95 20.33
N ILE A 612 1.60 3.83 21.00
CA ILE A 612 2.00 3.62 22.41
C ILE A 612 0.75 3.54 23.31
N SER A 613 -0.25 4.38 23.07
CA SER A 613 -1.50 4.37 23.85
C SER A 613 -2.34 3.10 23.64
N MET A 614 -2.14 2.38 22.53
CA MET A 614 -2.82 1.13 22.21
C MET A 614 -2.15 -0.10 22.87
N ALA A 615 -0.88 -0.04 23.28
CA ALA A 615 -0.14 -1.19 23.79
C ALA A 615 -0.80 -1.86 25.02
N LYS A 616 -1.15 -1.09 26.06
CA LYS A 616 -1.85 -1.65 27.24
C LYS A 616 -3.28 -2.10 26.92
N PRO A 617 -4.08 -1.37 26.11
CA PRO A 617 -5.35 -1.89 25.60
C PRO A 617 -5.25 -3.23 24.87
N VAL A 618 -4.19 -3.49 24.08
CA VAL A 618 -3.97 -4.81 23.44
C VAL A 618 -3.86 -5.89 24.51
N TYR A 619 -3.01 -5.68 25.52
CA TYR A 619 -2.88 -6.60 26.65
C TYR A 619 -4.21 -6.84 27.38
N ASN A 620 -4.96 -5.78 27.67
CA ASN A 620 -6.27 -5.89 28.33
C ASN A 620 -7.30 -6.62 27.47
N ALA A 621 -7.26 -6.44 26.14
CA ALA A 621 -8.13 -7.16 25.22
C ALA A 621 -7.84 -8.66 25.24
N ILE A 622 -6.57 -9.06 25.30
CA ILE A 622 -6.15 -10.46 25.43
C ILE A 622 -6.72 -11.07 26.72
N LEU A 623 -6.48 -10.42 27.86
CA LEU A 623 -6.97 -10.92 29.15
C LEU A 623 -8.50 -11.01 29.23
N LYS A 624 -9.21 -10.07 28.60
CA LYS A 624 -10.67 -10.00 28.63
C LYS A 624 -11.33 -11.01 27.70
N HIS A 625 -10.83 -11.11 26.47
CA HIS A 625 -11.51 -11.83 25.39
C HIS A 625 -10.93 -13.22 25.12
N SER A 626 -9.65 -13.46 25.42
CA SER A 626 -8.96 -14.71 25.08
C SER A 626 -7.81 -15.03 26.05
N PRO A 627 -8.09 -15.20 27.37
CA PRO A 627 -7.05 -15.35 28.39
C PRO A 627 -6.19 -16.61 28.22
N HIS A 628 -6.75 -17.70 27.72
CA HIS A 628 -6.08 -19.01 27.58
C HIS A 628 -6.12 -19.59 26.16
N LYS A 629 -6.66 -18.84 25.19
CA LYS A 629 -6.78 -19.28 23.80
C LYS A 629 -5.86 -18.46 22.89
N PRO A 630 -5.44 -19.01 21.72
CA PRO A 630 -4.48 -18.37 20.83
C PRO A 630 -4.92 -16.98 20.35
N VAL A 631 -3.95 -16.06 20.22
CA VAL A 631 -4.15 -14.67 19.82
C VAL A 631 -3.18 -14.25 18.72
N ILE A 632 -3.71 -13.62 17.67
CA ILE A 632 -2.90 -12.91 16.67
C ILE A 632 -3.05 -11.41 16.87
N VAL A 633 -1.96 -10.66 16.94
CA VAL A 633 -1.94 -9.20 17.02
C VAL A 633 -1.33 -8.63 15.75
N PHE A 634 -2.15 -8.05 14.86
CA PHE A 634 -1.67 -7.37 13.67
C PHE A 634 -1.16 -5.95 13.98
N VAL A 635 0.00 -5.60 13.44
CA VAL A 635 0.65 -4.29 13.64
C VAL A 635 1.12 -3.65 12.33
N PRO A 636 1.30 -2.31 12.26
CA PRO A 636 1.55 -1.63 10.99
C PRO A 636 2.95 -1.80 10.41
N SER A 637 3.95 -2.18 11.22
CA SER A 637 5.34 -2.25 10.77
C SER A 637 6.14 -3.33 11.50
N ARG A 638 7.23 -3.78 10.86
CA ARG A 638 8.21 -4.71 11.42
C ARG A 638 8.73 -4.28 12.78
N LYS A 639 9.13 -3.01 12.88
CA LYS A 639 9.62 -2.43 14.15
C LYS A 639 8.55 -2.54 15.23
N GLN A 640 7.29 -2.26 14.89
CA GLN A 640 6.18 -2.34 15.83
C GLN A 640 5.92 -3.78 16.30
N ALA A 641 6.13 -4.80 15.45
CA ALA A 641 5.91 -6.20 15.83
C ALA A 641 6.79 -6.61 17.01
N ARG A 642 8.08 -6.27 16.91
CA ARG A 642 9.04 -6.52 17.99
C ARG A 642 8.74 -5.68 19.23
N LEU A 643 8.39 -4.40 19.08
CA LEU A 643 8.08 -3.51 20.20
C LEU A 643 6.84 -3.98 20.97
N THR A 644 5.75 -4.29 20.27
CA THR A 644 4.51 -4.78 20.89
C THR A 644 4.73 -6.13 21.59
N ALA A 645 5.52 -7.03 21.00
CA ALA A 645 5.88 -8.29 21.67
C ALA A 645 6.61 -8.04 23.00
N ILE A 646 7.61 -7.15 23.01
CA ILE A 646 8.33 -6.77 24.24
C ILE A 646 7.38 -6.09 25.25
N ASP A 647 6.52 -5.18 24.80
CA ASP A 647 5.56 -4.49 25.68
C ASP A 647 4.66 -5.50 26.40
N LEU A 648 4.16 -6.53 25.69
CA LEU A 648 3.33 -7.58 26.28
C LEU A 648 4.07 -8.34 27.40
N LEU A 649 5.36 -8.64 27.21
CA LEU A 649 6.20 -9.29 28.23
C LEU A 649 6.46 -8.37 29.43
N THR A 650 6.67 -7.08 29.20
CA THR A 650 6.83 -6.13 30.31
C THR A 650 5.56 -6.04 31.16
N PHE A 651 4.38 -6.16 30.56
CA PHE A 651 3.12 -6.15 31.29
C PHE A 651 2.89 -7.43 32.10
N THR A 652 3.24 -8.61 31.57
CA THR A 652 3.15 -9.87 32.33
C THR A 652 4.14 -9.91 33.48
N ALA A 653 5.37 -9.43 33.26
CA ALA A 653 6.38 -9.29 34.31
C ALA A 653 5.95 -8.32 35.42
N ALA A 654 5.33 -7.18 35.06
CA ALA A 654 4.81 -6.22 36.04
C ALA A 654 3.67 -6.80 36.91
N GLU A 655 2.95 -7.81 36.42
CA GLU A 655 1.92 -8.56 37.16
C GLU A 655 2.48 -9.77 37.92
N GLY A 656 3.80 -10.02 37.86
CA GLY A 656 4.46 -11.15 38.52
C GLY A 656 4.20 -12.50 37.86
N GLN A 657 3.75 -12.52 36.59
CA GLN A 657 3.41 -13.74 35.83
C GLN A 657 4.14 -13.77 34.48
N PRO A 658 5.49 -13.79 34.44
CA PRO A 658 6.25 -13.61 33.20
C PRO A 658 5.93 -14.67 32.12
N ASN A 659 5.70 -15.92 32.50
CA ASN A 659 5.47 -17.04 31.57
C ASN A 659 3.99 -17.33 31.31
N LYS A 660 3.09 -16.36 31.54
CA LYS A 660 1.64 -16.54 31.47
C LYS A 660 1.12 -17.11 30.15
N PHE A 661 1.82 -16.83 29.04
CA PHE A 661 1.39 -17.16 27.69
C PHE A 661 2.13 -18.37 27.10
N PHE A 662 2.99 -19.02 27.91
CA PHE A 662 3.76 -20.20 27.53
C PHE A 662 3.08 -21.43 28.12
N HIS A 663 2.62 -22.35 27.28
CA HIS A 663 1.81 -23.52 27.68
C HIS A 663 2.53 -24.86 27.44
N ALA A 664 3.84 -24.82 27.25
CA ALA A 664 4.70 -26.00 27.08
C ALA A 664 5.76 -26.08 28.18
N GLU A 665 6.39 -27.24 28.33
CA GLU A 665 7.59 -27.39 29.17
C GLU A 665 8.81 -26.83 28.42
N GLU A 666 9.66 -26.09 29.13
CA GLU A 666 10.82 -25.42 28.52
C GLU A 666 11.79 -26.41 27.88
N GLU A 667 11.94 -27.61 28.47
CA GLU A 667 12.80 -28.69 27.98
C GLU A 667 12.37 -29.20 26.60
N ASP A 668 11.06 -29.26 26.31
CA ASP A 668 10.52 -29.76 25.04
C ASP A 668 10.73 -28.75 23.89
N ILE A 669 10.76 -27.46 24.22
CA ILE A 669 10.86 -26.38 23.24
C ILE A 669 12.32 -25.94 23.02
N GLN A 670 13.22 -26.18 23.99
CA GLN A 670 14.63 -25.82 23.90
C GLN A 670 15.34 -26.26 22.60
N PRO A 671 15.15 -27.51 22.08
CA PRO A 671 15.79 -27.94 20.84
C PRO A 671 15.36 -27.13 19.61
N PHE A 672 14.15 -26.56 19.65
CA PHE A 672 13.63 -25.69 18.59
C PHE A 672 14.21 -24.28 18.71
N LEU A 673 14.29 -23.74 19.93
CA LEU A 673 14.88 -22.43 20.21
C LEU A 673 16.37 -22.36 19.90
N ASP A 674 17.10 -23.47 19.99
CA ASP A 674 18.53 -23.52 19.64
C ASP A 674 18.78 -23.46 18.13
N ARG A 675 17.77 -23.73 17.30
CA ARG A 675 17.86 -23.60 15.84
C ARG A 675 17.57 -22.19 15.33
N MET A 676 17.03 -21.32 16.19
CA MET A 676 16.60 -19.98 15.77
C MET A 676 17.76 -19.02 15.57
N THR A 677 17.62 -18.13 14.57
CA THR A 677 18.65 -17.15 14.24
C THR A 677 18.47 -15.82 14.97
N ASP A 678 17.22 -15.37 15.15
CA ASP A 678 16.91 -14.11 15.84
C ASP A 678 16.94 -14.29 17.37
N LYS A 679 17.90 -13.62 18.02
CA LYS A 679 18.09 -13.65 19.47
C LYS A 679 16.91 -13.05 20.23
N THR A 680 16.30 -11.97 19.73
CA THR A 680 15.18 -11.32 20.43
C THR A 680 13.92 -12.17 20.32
N LEU A 681 13.71 -12.83 19.17
CA LEU A 681 12.60 -13.76 18.99
C LEU A 681 12.71 -14.95 19.96
N LYS A 682 13.93 -15.49 20.15
CA LYS A 682 14.20 -16.53 21.15
C LYS A 682 13.80 -16.10 22.57
N GLU A 683 14.17 -14.87 22.96
CA GLU A 683 13.81 -14.32 24.28
C GLU A 683 12.31 -14.13 24.47
N THR A 684 11.58 -13.73 23.43
CA THR A 684 10.13 -13.53 23.55
C THR A 684 9.36 -14.86 23.58
N LEU A 685 9.82 -15.85 22.82
CA LEU A 685 9.19 -17.16 22.71
C LEU A 685 9.20 -17.95 24.01
N THR A 686 10.27 -17.87 24.81
CA THR A 686 10.35 -18.54 26.13
C THR A 686 9.30 -18.04 27.12
N GLN A 687 8.70 -16.88 26.85
CA GLN A 687 7.61 -16.30 27.65
C GLN A 687 6.24 -16.43 26.95
N GLY A 688 6.18 -17.15 25.82
CA GLY A 688 4.93 -17.46 25.12
C GLY A 688 4.45 -16.40 24.12
N VAL A 689 5.32 -15.47 23.73
CA VAL A 689 5.01 -14.42 22.74
C VAL A 689 5.98 -14.50 21.57
N ALA A 690 5.46 -14.72 20.37
CA ALA A 690 6.23 -14.61 19.13
C ALA A 690 5.93 -13.29 18.42
N TYR A 691 6.83 -12.88 17.54
CA TYR A 691 6.53 -11.91 16.51
C TYR A 691 6.93 -12.44 15.13
N ILE A 692 6.15 -12.09 14.11
CA ILE A 692 6.34 -12.52 12.73
C ILE A 692 6.37 -11.29 11.83
N HIS A 693 7.41 -11.18 11.00
CA HIS A 693 7.58 -10.10 10.03
C HIS A 693 8.32 -10.62 8.80
N GLU A 694 8.28 -9.87 7.71
CA GLU A 694 8.79 -10.26 6.39
C GLU A 694 10.30 -10.53 6.38
N GLY A 695 11.05 -9.90 7.30
CA GLY A 695 12.50 -10.10 7.42
C GLY A 695 12.95 -11.25 8.33
N LEU A 696 12.07 -12.17 8.73
CA LEU A 696 12.45 -13.40 9.43
C LEU A 696 12.92 -14.43 8.41
N CYS A 697 13.86 -15.30 8.78
CA CYS A 697 14.22 -16.40 7.89
C CYS A 697 13.05 -17.40 7.77
N PRO A 698 12.89 -18.08 6.61
CA PRO A 698 11.78 -19.03 6.42
C PRO A 698 11.75 -20.17 7.45
N GLY A 699 12.92 -20.55 7.98
CA GLY A 699 13.03 -21.54 9.06
C GLY A 699 12.40 -21.07 10.36
N ASP A 700 12.76 -19.86 10.82
CA ASP A 700 12.21 -19.24 12.03
C ASP A 700 10.69 -19.00 11.88
N HIS A 701 10.24 -18.53 10.71
CA HIS A 701 8.83 -18.31 10.42
C HIS A 701 8.00 -19.59 10.60
N ARG A 702 8.39 -20.68 9.92
CA ARG A 702 7.69 -21.98 10.02
C ARG A 702 7.71 -22.52 11.44
N LEU A 703 8.81 -22.33 12.16
CA LEU A 703 8.91 -22.81 13.53
C LEU A 703 7.96 -22.07 14.46
N VAL A 704 7.85 -20.75 14.32
CA VAL A 704 6.87 -19.96 15.08
C VAL A 704 5.44 -20.43 14.80
N GLU A 705 5.09 -20.66 13.52
CA GLU A 705 3.77 -21.16 13.16
C GLU A 705 3.48 -22.53 13.78
N GLN A 706 4.45 -23.45 13.75
CA GLN A 706 4.32 -24.77 14.38
C GLN A 706 4.14 -24.71 15.90
N LEU A 707 4.89 -23.83 16.58
CA LEU A 707 4.75 -23.64 18.03
C LEU A 707 3.42 -23.00 18.40
N PHE A 708 2.86 -22.16 17.52
CA PHE A 708 1.56 -21.54 17.73
C PHE A 708 0.42 -22.54 17.50
N ASP A 709 0.45 -23.29 16.41
CA ASP A 709 -0.57 -24.30 16.09
C ASP A 709 -0.58 -25.47 17.10
N SER A 710 0.57 -25.81 17.69
CA SER A 710 0.64 -26.81 18.77
C SER A 710 0.08 -26.32 20.10
N GLY A 711 -0.16 -25.01 20.23
CA GLY A 711 -0.58 -24.35 21.46
C GLY A 711 0.55 -24.09 22.46
N ALA A 712 1.81 -24.39 22.14
CA ALA A 712 2.95 -24.14 23.02
C ALA A 712 3.12 -22.65 23.35
N ILE A 713 2.86 -21.78 22.37
CA ILE A 713 2.81 -20.33 22.55
C ILE A 713 1.40 -19.82 22.27
N GLN A 714 0.96 -18.82 23.04
CA GLN A 714 -0.39 -18.28 22.90
C GLN A 714 -0.48 -17.07 21.96
N ILE A 715 0.57 -16.26 21.85
CA ILE A 715 0.49 -14.95 21.16
C ILE A 715 1.47 -14.89 19.99
N ALA A 716 0.96 -14.50 18.82
CA ALA A 716 1.75 -14.14 17.65
C ALA A 716 1.49 -12.68 17.24
N VAL A 717 2.51 -11.82 17.33
CA VAL A 717 2.44 -10.44 16.86
C VAL A 717 2.92 -10.34 15.42
N VAL A 718 2.03 -10.06 14.47
CA VAL A 718 2.31 -10.18 13.04
C VAL A 718 2.23 -8.83 12.33
N THR A 719 3.14 -8.57 11.39
CA THR A 719 3.05 -7.38 10.53
C THR A 719 1.87 -7.46 9.55
N ARG A 720 1.33 -6.30 9.20
CA ARG A 720 0.16 -6.22 8.31
C ARG A 720 0.34 -6.93 6.96
N ASN A 721 1.53 -6.91 6.36
CA ASN A 721 1.71 -7.42 4.99
C ASN A 721 1.63 -8.94 4.94
N LEU A 722 1.81 -9.62 6.08
CA LEU A 722 1.72 -11.08 6.19
C LEU A 722 0.28 -11.59 6.37
N CYS A 723 -0.75 -10.72 6.45
CA CYS A 723 -2.13 -11.19 6.65
C CYS A 723 -2.62 -12.19 5.58
N TRP A 724 -2.08 -12.10 4.36
CA TRP A 724 -2.35 -13.02 3.25
C TRP A 724 -1.47 -14.29 3.25
N GLY A 725 -0.33 -14.27 3.94
CA GLY A 725 0.67 -15.35 3.92
C GLY A 725 0.79 -16.18 5.21
N LEU A 726 -0.04 -15.90 6.22
CA LEU A 726 -0.06 -16.67 7.47
C LEU A 726 -0.84 -17.98 7.32
N ASN A 727 -0.27 -19.09 7.79
CA ASN A 727 -0.99 -20.37 7.85
C ASN A 727 -1.78 -20.57 9.17
N ILE A 728 -1.44 -19.80 10.21
CA ILE A 728 -2.05 -19.92 11.54
C ILE A 728 -3.42 -19.24 11.65
N GLN A 729 -4.25 -19.75 12.55
CA GLN A 729 -5.57 -19.21 12.91
C GLN A 729 -5.67 -19.03 14.44
N ALA A 730 -6.45 -18.05 14.90
CA ALA A 730 -6.57 -17.72 16.31
C ALA A 730 -8.03 -17.66 16.77
N HIS A 731 -8.22 -17.69 18.09
CA HIS A 731 -9.52 -17.40 18.71
C HIS A 731 -9.78 -15.89 18.75
N LEU A 732 -8.75 -15.10 19.11
CA LEU A 732 -8.81 -13.64 19.11
C LEU A 732 -7.82 -13.05 18.10
N VAL A 733 -8.32 -12.13 17.29
CA VAL A 733 -7.47 -11.23 16.48
C VAL A 733 -7.54 -9.81 17.02
N VAL A 734 -6.40 -9.20 17.30
CA VAL A 734 -6.32 -7.77 17.64
C VAL A 734 -5.65 -7.03 16.50
N ILE A 735 -6.30 -6.02 15.93
CA ILE A 735 -5.72 -5.15 14.90
C ILE A 735 -5.31 -3.86 15.59
N MET A 736 -4.00 -3.65 15.76
CA MET A 736 -3.41 -2.51 16.46
C MET A 736 -3.09 -1.39 15.46
N ASP A 737 -3.99 -0.40 15.39
CA ASP A 737 -4.00 0.67 14.39
C ASP A 737 -4.28 0.16 12.97
N THR A 738 -4.83 1.03 12.13
CA THR A 738 -5.25 0.69 10.76
C THR A 738 -4.64 1.63 9.73
N GLN A 739 -3.47 2.17 10.05
CA GLN A 739 -2.75 3.13 9.21
C GLN A 739 -1.28 2.75 9.10
N PHE A 740 -0.69 3.03 7.94
CA PHE A 740 0.75 2.87 7.71
C PHE A 740 1.32 4.14 7.07
N TYR A 741 2.61 4.36 7.26
CA TYR A 741 3.28 5.53 6.69
C TYR A 741 3.66 5.27 5.23
N ASN A 742 3.09 6.04 4.31
CA ASN A 742 3.52 6.10 2.92
C ASN A 742 4.51 7.26 2.76
N GLY A 743 5.81 6.94 2.58
CA GLY A 743 6.84 7.97 2.43
C GLY A 743 6.92 8.60 1.04
N LYS A 744 6.15 8.14 0.05
CA LYS A 744 6.04 8.79 -1.27
C LYS A 744 5.26 10.09 -1.15
N ILE A 745 4.08 10.03 -0.52
CA ILE A 745 3.20 11.18 -0.27
C ILE A 745 3.40 11.79 1.13
N HIS A 746 4.30 11.22 1.92
CA HIS A 746 4.62 11.62 3.28
C HIS A 746 3.44 11.68 4.27
N ALA A 747 2.41 10.88 4.00
CA ALA A 747 1.18 10.79 4.77
C ALA A 747 1.00 9.40 5.37
N TYR A 748 0.05 9.28 6.30
CA TYR A 748 -0.44 7.99 6.75
C TYR A 748 -1.63 7.59 5.91
N GLU A 749 -1.55 6.44 5.26
CA GLU A 749 -2.64 5.86 4.50
C GLU A 749 -3.36 4.82 5.35
N ASP A 750 -4.67 4.73 5.16
CA ASP A 750 -5.49 3.71 5.83
C ASP A 750 -5.24 2.33 5.19
N PHE A 751 -5.42 1.27 5.97
CA PHE A 751 -5.38 -0.09 5.41
C PHE A 751 -6.55 -0.29 4.44
N PRO A 752 -6.32 -0.97 3.30
CA PRO A 752 -7.42 -1.46 2.48
C PRO A 752 -8.38 -2.30 3.30
N VAL A 753 -9.69 -2.13 3.10
CA VAL A 753 -10.72 -2.89 3.83
C VAL A 753 -10.56 -4.39 3.62
N THR A 754 -10.12 -4.81 2.43
CA THR A 754 -9.84 -6.21 2.09
C THR A 754 -8.75 -6.83 2.96
N ASP A 755 -7.69 -6.09 3.28
CA ASP A 755 -6.64 -6.54 4.22
C ASP A 755 -7.22 -6.69 5.63
N VAL A 756 -8.05 -5.73 6.07
CA VAL A 756 -8.70 -5.78 7.39
C VAL A 756 -9.67 -6.97 7.47
N LEU A 757 -10.45 -7.23 6.43
CA LEU A 757 -11.32 -8.41 6.35
C LEU A 757 -10.51 -9.72 6.41
N GLN A 758 -9.35 -9.76 5.76
CA GLN A 758 -8.45 -10.91 5.82
C GLN A 758 -7.89 -11.12 7.23
N MET A 759 -7.48 -10.04 7.92
CA MET A 759 -7.04 -10.10 9.32
C MET A 759 -8.15 -10.60 10.24
N VAL A 760 -9.35 -10.03 10.12
CA VAL A 760 -10.56 -10.49 10.85
C VAL A 760 -10.84 -11.96 10.54
N GLY A 761 -10.61 -12.38 9.30
CA GLY A 761 -10.74 -13.76 8.83
C GLY A 761 -9.87 -14.78 9.57
N LYS A 762 -8.75 -14.36 10.16
CA LYS A 762 -7.86 -15.23 10.97
C LYS A 762 -8.44 -15.57 12.34
N ALA A 763 -9.47 -14.86 12.80
CA ALA A 763 -10.27 -15.24 13.96
C ALA A 763 -11.31 -16.29 13.54
N ASN A 764 -10.87 -17.55 13.41
CA ASN A 764 -11.71 -18.65 12.93
C ASN A 764 -11.05 -20.01 13.20
N ARG A 765 -11.54 -20.80 14.17
CA ARG A 765 -11.05 -22.15 14.48
C ARG A 765 -12.22 -23.14 14.60
N PRO A 766 -12.80 -23.56 13.47
CA PRO A 766 -14.11 -24.24 13.44
C PRO A 766 -14.16 -25.62 14.13
N LEU A 767 -13.01 -26.25 14.37
CA LEU A 767 -12.94 -27.55 15.03
C LEU A 767 -12.73 -27.44 16.55
N GLU A 768 -12.39 -26.25 17.05
CA GLU A 768 -11.91 -26.05 18.42
C GLU A 768 -12.72 -25.02 19.21
N ASP A 769 -13.21 -23.99 18.53
CA ASP A 769 -13.88 -22.85 19.16
C ASP A 769 -15.35 -22.72 18.70
N ASP A 770 -16.24 -22.44 19.65
CA ASP A 770 -17.67 -22.15 19.39
C ASP A 770 -17.90 -20.71 18.90
N ASP A 771 -16.98 -19.80 19.25
CA ASP A 771 -17.01 -18.38 18.90
C ASP A 771 -15.62 -17.87 18.52
N ALA A 772 -15.58 -16.74 17.83
CA ALA A 772 -14.36 -16.04 17.46
C ALA A 772 -14.47 -14.56 17.82
N LYS A 773 -13.35 -13.92 18.14
CA LYS A 773 -13.33 -12.52 18.60
C LYS A 773 -12.36 -11.69 17.79
N CYS A 774 -12.74 -10.45 17.52
CA CYS A 774 -11.83 -9.47 16.93
C CYS A 774 -11.94 -8.12 17.64
N VAL A 775 -10.78 -7.55 18.00
CA VAL A 775 -10.69 -6.19 18.54
C VAL A 775 -9.90 -5.33 17.56
N LEU A 776 -10.60 -4.42 16.88
CA LEU A 776 -9.99 -3.47 15.95
C LEU A 776 -9.79 -2.13 16.65
N MET A 777 -8.54 -1.71 16.80
CA MET A 777 -8.16 -0.41 17.35
C MET A 777 -7.79 0.52 16.21
N CYS A 778 -8.47 1.66 16.07
CA CYS A 778 -8.21 2.62 15.00
C CYS A 778 -8.27 4.06 15.52
N GLN A 779 -7.86 5.01 14.68
CA GLN A 779 -8.18 6.42 14.91
C GLN A 779 -9.71 6.61 14.90
N SER A 780 -10.23 7.47 15.79
CA SER A 780 -11.68 7.63 15.95
C SER A 780 -12.40 8.11 14.70
N SER A 781 -11.75 8.92 13.85
CA SER A 781 -12.30 9.36 12.56
C SER A 781 -12.61 8.20 11.60
N LYS A 782 -11.99 7.03 11.79
CA LYS A 782 -12.16 5.83 10.95
C LYS A 782 -13.08 4.78 11.59
N LYS A 783 -13.57 5.02 12.81
CA LYS A 783 -14.37 4.04 13.57
C LYS A 783 -15.68 3.69 12.87
N ASP A 784 -16.42 4.69 12.41
CA ASP A 784 -17.73 4.46 11.81
C ASP A 784 -17.62 3.86 10.40
N PHE A 785 -16.53 4.19 9.68
CA PHE A 785 -16.15 3.51 8.44
C PHE A 785 -16.01 2.00 8.64
N PHE A 786 -15.18 1.55 9.59
CA PHE A 786 -15.00 0.11 9.84
C PHE A 786 -16.26 -0.56 10.38
N LYS A 787 -17.04 0.12 11.23
CA LYS A 787 -18.33 -0.42 11.69
C LYS A 787 -19.29 -0.70 10.54
N LYS A 788 -19.28 0.14 9.50
CA LYS A 788 -20.14 -0.06 8.34
C LYS A 788 -19.62 -1.21 7.47
N PHE A 789 -18.40 -1.08 6.95
CA PHE A 789 -17.87 -1.99 5.92
C PHE A 789 -17.42 -3.37 6.42
N LEU A 790 -17.34 -3.59 7.74
CA LEU A 790 -17.12 -4.93 8.31
C LEU A 790 -18.43 -5.68 8.62
N ASN A 791 -19.55 -4.97 8.76
CA ASN A 791 -20.87 -5.58 9.04
C ASN A 791 -21.74 -5.69 7.80
N GLU A 792 -21.57 -4.80 6.82
CA GLU A 792 -22.27 -4.81 5.54
C GLU A 792 -21.44 -5.53 4.47
N SER A 793 -22.10 -5.96 3.38
CA SER A 793 -21.40 -6.55 2.22
C SER A 793 -20.58 -5.48 1.50
N LEU A 794 -19.42 -5.86 0.98
CA LEU A 794 -18.44 -4.94 0.41
C LEU A 794 -18.86 -4.50 -1.01
N PRO A 795 -19.01 -3.19 -1.30
CA PRO A 795 -19.10 -2.72 -2.67
C PRO A 795 -17.74 -2.80 -3.36
N VAL A 796 -17.72 -3.23 -4.62
CA VAL A 796 -16.49 -3.39 -5.40
C VAL A 796 -16.65 -2.69 -6.74
N GLU A 797 -15.70 -1.81 -7.04
CA GLU A 797 -15.63 -1.05 -8.27
C GLU A 797 -14.38 -1.45 -9.06
N SER A 798 -14.47 -1.38 -10.39
CA SER A 798 -13.29 -1.46 -11.26
C SER A 798 -12.41 -0.22 -11.13
N HIS A 799 -11.11 -0.39 -11.34
CA HIS A 799 -10.13 0.69 -11.55
C HIS A 799 -9.37 0.52 -12.87
N LEU A 800 -9.96 -0.24 -13.81
CA LEU A 800 -9.32 -0.57 -15.07
C LEU A 800 -9.09 0.69 -15.94
N ASP A 801 -9.97 1.69 -15.84
CA ASP A 801 -9.89 3.00 -16.49
C ASP A 801 -8.57 3.73 -16.22
N HIS A 802 -7.94 3.52 -15.07
CA HIS A 802 -6.64 4.10 -14.73
C HIS A 802 -5.42 3.31 -15.24
N ARG A 803 -5.62 2.09 -15.77
CA ARG A 803 -4.54 1.16 -16.18
C ARG A 803 -4.79 0.54 -17.58
N LEU A 804 -5.56 1.20 -18.44
CA LEU A 804 -5.96 0.65 -19.74
C LEU A 804 -4.80 0.49 -20.74
N HIS A 805 -3.86 1.42 -20.77
CA HIS A 805 -2.83 1.53 -21.81
C HIS A 805 -2.06 0.22 -22.04
N ASP A 806 -1.59 -0.42 -20.97
CA ASP A 806 -0.79 -1.65 -21.05
C ASP A 806 -1.58 -2.82 -21.63
N HIS A 807 -2.87 -2.91 -21.29
CA HIS A 807 -3.76 -3.97 -21.76
C HIS A 807 -4.18 -3.72 -23.21
N PHE A 808 -4.52 -2.48 -23.58
CA PHE A 808 -4.83 -2.12 -24.97
C PHE A 808 -3.64 -2.39 -25.89
N ASN A 809 -2.45 -1.93 -25.51
CA ASN A 809 -1.23 -2.21 -26.26
C ASN A 809 -1.01 -3.72 -26.43
N ALA A 810 -1.19 -4.52 -25.37
CA ALA A 810 -1.06 -5.97 -25.47
C ALA A 810 -2.10 -6.61 -26.42
N GLU A 811 -3.35 -6.18 -26.35
CA GLU A 811 -4.42 -6.71 -27.20
C GLU A 811 -4.27 -6.27 -28.67
N ILE A 812 -3.73 -5.07 -28.95
CA ILE A 812 -3.34 -4.61 -30.30
C ILE A 812 -2.19 -5.46 -30.85
N VAL A 813 -1.15 -5.71 -30.05
CA VAL A 813 -0.02 -6.58 -30.44
C VAL A 813 -0.50 -8.00 -30.78
N THR A 814 -1.53 -8.49 -30.11
CA THR A 814 -2.13 -9.81 -30.37
C THR A 814 -3.20 -9.80 -31.47
N LYS A 815 -3.48 -8.63 -32.05
CA LYS A 815 -4.53 -8.39 -33.04
C LYS A 815 -5.92 -8.81 -32.55
N THR A 816 -6.19 -8.64 -31.26
CA THR A 816 -7.56 -8.73 -30.71
C THR A 816 -8.27 -7.40 -30.94
N ILE A 817 -7.53 -6.30 -30.88
CA ILE A 817 -7.97 -4.96 -31.26
C ILE A 817 -7.21 -4.59 -32.53
N GLU A 818 -7.91 -4.42 -33.65
CA GLU A 818 -7.30 -3.97 -34.91
C GLU A 818 -7.74 -2.54 -35.28
N ASN A 819 -8.80 -2.02 -34.65
CA ASN A 819 -9.32 -0.67 -34.86
C ASN A 819 -9.99 -0.11 -33.58
N LYS A 820 -10.37 1.17 -33.59
CA LYS A 820 -11.03 1.83 -32.43
C LYS A 820 -12.36 1.18 -32.03
N GLN A 821 -13.11 0.59 -32.98
CA GLN A 821 -14.38 -0.08 -32.67
C GLN A 821 -14.13 -1.39 -31.89
N ASP A 822 -13.11 -2.16 -32.28
CA ASP A 822 -12.72 -3.36 -31.53
C ASP A 822 -12.29 -3.02 -30.10
N ALA A 823 -11.69 -1.85 -29.89
CA ALA A 823 -11.31 -1.37 -28.55
C ALA A 823 -12.55 -1.08 -27.68
N VAL A 824 -13.57 -0.44 -28.24
CA VAL A 824 -14.87 -0.25 -27.57
C VAL A 824 -15.52 -1.60 -27.27
N ASP A 825 -15.54 -2.50 -28.26
CA ASP A 825 -16.12 -3.84 -28.10
C ASP A 825 -15.38 -4.65 -27.05
N TYR A 826 -14.05 -4.56 -26.98
CA TYR A 826 -13.22 -5.18 -25.94
C TYR A 826 -13.62 -4.69 -24.54
N LEU A 827 -13.82 -3.37 -24.36
CA LEU A 827 -14.26 -2.82 -23.08
C LEU A 827 -15.61 -3.40 -22.64
N THR A 828 -16.51 -3.78 -23.55
CA THR A 828 -17.82 -4.37 -23.17
C THR A 828 -17.71 -5.71 -22.43
N TRP A 829 -16.56 -6.39 -22.52
CA TRP A 829 -16.28 -7.65 -21.82
C TRP A 829 -15.84 -7.47 -20.38
N THR A 830 -15.51 -6.24 -19.98
CA THR A 830 -14.90 -5.90 -18.69
C THR A 830 -15.94 -5.74 -17.58
N PHE A 831 -15.47 -5.76 -16.33
CA PHE A 831 -16.32 -5.43 -15.18
C PHE A 831 -16.56 -3.92 -15.09
N LEU A 832 -15.59 -3.10 -15.50
CA LEU A 832 -15.70 -1.65 -15.70
C LEU A 832 -16.98 -1.32 -16.47
N TYR A 833 -17.19 -1.92 -17.64
CA TYR A 833 -18.37 -1.67 -18.45
C TYR A 833 -19.69 -1.93 -17.73
N ARG A 834 -19.76 -2.97 -16.89
CA ARG A 834 -20.95 -3.22 -16.05
C ARG A 834 -21.15 -2.09 -15.05
N ARG A 835 -20.08 -1.70 -14.36
CA ARG A 835 -20.13 -0.69 -13.29
C ARG A 835 -20.38 0.73 -13.77
N LEU A 836 -19.96 1.10 -14.99
CA LEU A 836 -20.24 2.42 -15.59
C LEU A 836 -21.74 2.78 -15.56
N THR A 837 -22.61 1.79 -15.71
CA THR A 837 -24.08 2.01 -15.68
C THR A 837 -24.68 2.01 -14.28
N GLN A 838 -24.05 1.30 -13.33
CA GLN A 838 -24.56 1.12 -11.97
C GLN A 838 -24.09 2.22 -11.03
N ASN A 839 -22.89 2.76 -11.26
CA ASN A 839 -22.30 3.81 -10.46
C ASN A 839 -21.53 4.83 -11.33
N PRO A 840 -22.22 5.59 -12.20
CA PRO A 840 -21.58 6.43 -13.21
C PRO A 840 -20.65 7.51 -12.64
N ASN A 841 -21.04 8.18 -11.55
CA ASN A 841 -20.24 9.26 -10.97
C ASN A 841 -18.92 8.78 -10.36
N TYR A 842 -18.81 7.50 -9.98
CA TYR A 842 -17.53 6.94 -9.54
C TYR A 842 -16.45 7.08 -10.63
N TYR A 843 -16.87 6.98 -11.89
CA TYR A 843 -16.05 6.99 -13.11
C TYR A 843 -16.14 8.33 -13.88
N ASN A 844 -16.59 9.41 -13.24
CA ASN A 844 -16.81 10.71 -13.88
C ASN A 844 -17.90 10.76 -14.99
N LEU A 845 -18.81 9.78 -15.06
CA LEU A 845 -19.95 9.85 -15.99
C LEU A 845 -21.08 10.70 -15.40
N GLN A 846 -21.67 11.54 -16.25
CA GLN A 846 -22.77 12.44 -15.88
C GLN A 846 -24.16 11.82 -16.08
N GLY A 847 -24.26 10.63 -16.66
CA GLY A 847 -25.53 9.97 -16.96
C GLY A 847 -25.38 8.51 -17.36
N VAL A 848 -26.50 7.78 -17.37
CA VAL A 848 -26.56 6.32 -17.59
C VAL A 848 -27.18 5.92 -18.94
N THR A 849 -27.53 6.88 -19.81
CA THR A 849 -28.11 6.54 -21.12
C THR A 849 -27.05 5.91 -22.02
N HIS A 850 -27.47 5.11 -23.00
CA HIS A 850 -26.55 4.55 -24.02
C HIS A 850 -25.64 5.59 -24.68
N ARG A 851 -26.12 6.82 -24.92
CA ARG A 851 -25.30 7.90 -25.47
C ARG A 851 -24.16 8.30 -24.53
N HIS A 852 -24.46 8.68 -23.28
CA HIS A 852 -23.44 9.00 -22.28
C HIS A 852 -22.39 7.89 -22.11
N LEU A 853 -22.84 6.62 -22.07
CA LEU A 853 -21.93 5.48 -21.98
C LEU A 853 -21.04 5.33 -23.22
N SER A 854 -21.64 5.42 -24.41
CA SER A 854 -20.90 5.35 -25.68
C SER A 854 -19.90 6.48 -25.80
N ASP A 855 -20.32 7.72 -25.54
CA ASP A 855 -19.48 8.92 -25.61
C ASP A 855 -18.28 8.79 -24.65
N HIS A 856 -18.52 8.32 -23.41
CA HIS A 856 -17.45 8.10 -22.44
C HIS A 856 -16.49 6.98 -22.83
N LEU A 857 -17.00 5.84 -23.32
CA LEU A 857 -16.14 4.76 -23.79
C LEU A 857 -15.31 5.19 -25.00
N SER A 858 -15.90 5.94 -25.93
CA SER A 858 -15.19 6.50 -27.07
C SER A 858 -14.11 7.49 -26.63
N GLU A 859 -14.41 8.38 -25.68
CA GLU A 859 -13.41 9.29 -25.09
C GLU A 859 -12.27 8.51 -24.43
N LEU A 860 -12.59 7.50 -23.62
CA LEU A 860 -11.61 6.67 -22.92
C LEU A 860 -10.69 5.91 -23.90
N VAL A 861 -11.26 5.33 -24.95
CA VAL A 861 -10.51 4.67 -26.04
C VAL A 861 -9.63 5.68 -26.78
N GLU A 862 -10.19 6.83 -27.15
CA GLU A 862 -9.49 7.87 -27.91
C GLU A 862 -8.29 8.40 -27.12
N THR A 863 -8.47 8.76 -25.84
CA THR A 863 -7.39 9.22 -24.97
C THR A 863 -6.31 8.15 -24.82
N THR A 864 -6.70 6.91 -24.54
CA THR A 864 -5.74 5.80 -24.34
C THR A 864 -4.92 5.51 -25.59
N LEU A 865 -5.56 5.47 -26.77
CA LEU A 865 -4.88 5.18 -28.03
C LEU A 865 -3.99 6.34 -28.47
N ASN A 866 -4.42 7.59 -28.28
CA ASN A 866 -3.62 8.77 -28.59
C ASN A 866 -2.36 8.83 -27.70
N ASP A 867 -2.47 8.49 -26.42
CA ASP A 867 -1.30 8.38 -25.53
C ASP A 867 -0.34 7.29 -26.02
N LEU A 868 -0.85 6.11 -26.40
CA LEU A 868 -0.03 5.01 -26.91
C LEU A 868 0.64 5.34 -28.26
N GLU A 869 -0.03 6.09 -29.13
CA GLU A 869 0.53 6.60 -30.39
C GLU A 869 1.60 7.66 -30.14
N GLN A 870 1.37 8.59 -29.21
CA GLN A 870 2.35 9.60 -28.81
C GLN A 870 3.62 8.96 -28.25
N SER A 871 3.47 7.90 -27.46
CA SER A 871 4.58 7.08 -26.95
C SER A 871 5.17 6.12 -28.00
N LYS A 872 4.71 6.16 -29.25
CA LYS A 872 5.15 5.32 -30.39
C LYS A 872 5.04 3.82 -30.13
N CYS A 873 4.09 3.41 -29.29
CA CYS A 873 3.77 2.00 -29.06
C CYS A 873 2.91 1.43 -30.18
N ILE A 874 2.02 2.24 -30.73
CA ILE A 874 1.14 1.92 -31.86
C ILE A 874 1.19 3.02 -32.92
N SER A 875 0.65 2.74 -34.10
CA SER A 875 0.34 3.75 -35.12
C SER A 875 -1.15 3.68 -35.46
N ILE A 876 -1.78 4.84 -35.64
CA ILE A 876 -3.17 4.94 -36.06
C ILE A 876 -3.22 5.37 -37.53
N GLU A 877 -3.75 4.50 -38.39
CA GLU A 877 -3.96 4.76 -39.82
C GLU A 877 -5.43 5.16 -40.06
N ASP A 878 -5.66 6.12 -40.96
CA ASP A 878 -6.99 6.63 -41.32
C ASP A 878 -7.87 7.05 -40.12
N GLU A 879 -7.24 7.49 -39.02
CA GLU A 879 -7.87 7.84 -37.74
C GLU A 879 -8.68 6.70 -37.07
N MET A 880 -8.54 5.45 -37.53
CA MET A 880 -9.38 4.32 -37.12
C MET A 880 -8.59 3.03 -36.86
N ASP A 881 -7.72 2.63 -37.78
CA ASP A 881 -7.04 1.34 -37.74
C ASP A 881 -5.78 1.43 -36.88
N CYS A 882 -5.55 0.44 -36.02
CA CYS A 882 -4.47 0.43 -35.05
C CYS A 882 -3.45 -0.67 -35.37
N LEU A 883 -2.19 -0.30 -35.57
CA LEU A 883 -1.10 -1.24 -35.81
C LEU A 883 -0.05 -1.18 -34.69
N PRO A 884 0.46 -2.33 -34.22
CA PRO A 884 1.51 -2.35 -33.21
C PRO A 884 2.86 -1.93 -33.80
N LEU A 885 3.60 -1.09 -33.09
CA LEU A 885 4.98 -0.73 -33.40
C LEU A 885 5.97 -1.51 -32.53
N ASN A 886 7.27 -1.38 -32.83
CA ASN A 886 8.33 -2.10 -32.11
C ASN A 886 8.31 -1.87 -30.60
N LEU A 887 8.09 -0.63 -30.13
CA LEU A 887 8.03 -0.33 -28.70
C LEU A 887 6.83 -1.01 -28.03
N GLY A 888 5.66 -0.99 -28.67
CA GLY A 888 4.46 -1.66 -28.18
C GLY A 888 4.64 -3.18 -28.10
N MET A 889 5.29 -3.77 -29.11
CA MET A 889 5.66 -5.19 -29.11
C MET A 889 6.61 -5.56 -27.96
N ILE A 890 7.62 -4.74 -27.69
CA ILE A 890 8.57 -4.93 -26.58
C ILE A 890 7.85 -4.83 -25.23
N ALA A 891 7.05 -3.78 -25.03
CA ALA A 891 6.26 -3.57 -23.81
C ALA A 891 5.34 -4.77 -23.52
N ALA A 892 4.60 -5.22 -24.54
CA ALA A 892 3.69 -6.35 -24.43
C ALA A 892 4.41 -7.70 -24.24
N TYR A 893 5.59 -7.89 -24.86
CA TYR A 893 6.38 -9.12 -24.75
C TYR A 893 6.93 -9.31 -23.33
N TYR A 894 7.54 -8.27 -22.76
CA TYR A 894 8.23 -8.34 -21.47
C TYR A 894 7.34 -8.00 -20.28
N TYR A 895 6.09 -7.61 -20.52
CA TYR A 895 5.18 -7.16 -19.46
C TYR A 895 5.75 -5.93 -18.73
N ILE A 896 6.01 -4.89 -19.52
CA ILE A 896 6.57 -3.60 -19.05
C ILE A 896 5.56 -2.51 -19.35
N ASN A 897 5.44 -1.56 -18.43
CA ASN A 897 4.55 -0.43 -18.58
C ASN A 897 4.95 0.42 -19.80
N TYR A 898 3.98 0.89 -20.57
CA TYR A 898 4.24 1.67 -21.78
C TYR A 898 5.08 2.94 -21.51
N THR A 899 4.86 3.61 -20.36
CA THR A 899 5.62 4.81 -19.95
C THR A 899 7.09 4.49 -19.68
N THR A 900 7.41 3.30 -19.17
CA THR A 900 8.79 2.85 -18.98
C THR A 900 9.49 2.67 -20.33
N ILE A 901 8.80 2.08 -21.32
CA ILE A 901 9.37 1.91 -22.66
C ILE A 901 9.51 3.25 -23.39
N GLU A 902 8.57 4.16 -23.21
CA GLU A 902 8.68 5.54 -23.69
C GLU A 902 9.92 6.22 -23.09
N LEU A 903 10.10 6.16 -21.77
CA LEU A 903 11.27 6.67 -21.08
C LEU A 903 12.56 6.05 -21.63
N PHE A 904 12.58 4.74 -21.88
CA PHE A 904 13.74 4.05 -22.44
C PHE A 904 14.05 4.57 -23.85
N SER A 905 13.04 4.72 -24.70
CA SER A 905 13.22 5.25 -26.06
C SER A 905 13.71 6.69 -26.08
N LEU A 906 13.33 7.51 -25.09
CA LEU A 906 13.76 8.91 -24.99
C LEU A 906 15.14 9.07 -24.35
N SER A 907 15.51 8.18 -23.43
CA SER A 907 16.72 8.32 -22.60
C SER A 907 17.92 7.54 -23.12
N LEU A 908 17.69 6.40 -23.79
CA LEU A 908 18.76 5.58 -24.35
C LEU A 908 19.33 6.22 -25.62
N ASN A 909 20.66 6.22 -25.76
CA ASN A 909 21.35 6.74 -26.93
C ASN A 909 22.56 5.87 -27.30
N SER A 910 23.18 6.14 -28.46
CA SER A 910 24.31 5.36 -28.99
C SER A 910 25.58 5.37 -28.12
N LYS A 911 25.64 6.22 -27.10
CA LYS A 911 26.78 6.37 -26.18
C LYS A 911 26.44 5.96 -24.74
N THR A 912 25.23 5.47 -24.47
CA THR A 912 24.82 5.03 -23.14
C THR A 912 25.71 3.88 -22.67
N LYS A 913 26.16 3.96 -21.41
CA LYS A 913 27.01 2.95 -20.74
C LYS A 913 26.29 2.41 -19.51
N ILE A 914 26.88 1.40 -18.85
CA ILE A 914 26.37 0.76 -17.61
C ILE A 914 25.86 1.76 -16.57
N ARG A 915 26.60 2.86 -16.31
CA ARG A 915 26.13 3.91 -15.38
C ARG A 915 24.79 4.52 -15.78
N GLY A 916 24.67 4.92 -17.06
CA GLY A 916 23.43 5.49 -17.58
C GLY A 916 22.31 4.46 -17.65
N LEU A 917 22.63 3.19 -17.97
CA LEU A 917 21.65 2.10 -17.93
C LEU A 917 21.07 1.91 -16.53
N LEU A 918 21.91 1.92 -15.49
CA LEU A 918 21.44 1.82 -14.09
C LEU A 918 20.52 2.99 -13.71
N GLU A 919 20.88 4.22 -14.12
CA GLU A 919 20.04 5.40 -13.91
C GLU A 919 18.68 5.26 -14.64
N ILE A 920 18.67 4.90 -15.91
CA ILE A 920 17.46 4.74 -16.73
C ILE A 920 16.56 3.60 -16.21
N ILE A 921 17.13 2.43 -15.91
CA ILE A 921 16.37 1.27 -15.38
C ILE A 921 15.78 1.61 -14.01
N SER A 922 16.51 2.32 -13.15
CA SER A 922 16.00 2.71 -11.83
C SER A 922 14.82 3.68 -11.91
N SER A 923 14.70 4.44 -13.00
CA SER A 923 13.60 5.37 -13.28
C SER A 923 12.36 4.71 -13.91
N ALA A 924 12.34 3.39 -14.06
CA ALA A 924 11.18 2.66 -14.57
C ALA A 924 9.95 2.78 -13.64
N ALA A 925 8.75 2.88 -14.21
CA ALA A 925 7.48 3.00 -13.49
C ALA A 925 7.20 1.78 -12.59
N GLU A 926 7.74 0.61 -12.93
CA GLU A 926 7.67 -0.62 -12.14
C GLU A 926 8.25 -0.50 -10.73
N TYR A 927 9.09 0.51 -10.49
CA TYR A 927 9.74 0.80 -9.22
C TYR A 927 9.12 1.99 -8.49
N GLU A 928 8.05 2.59 -9.02
CA GLU A 928 7.33 3.69 -8.37
C GLU A 928 6.70 3.26 -7.03
N ASP A 929 6.32 1.98 -6.93
CA ASP A 929 5.69 1.39 -5.74
C ASP A 929 6.70 0.89 -4.68
N ILE A 930 8.01 1.10 -4.90
CA ILE A 930 9.02 0.74 -3.90
C ILE A 930 8.80 1.59 -2.65
N PRO A 931 8.57 0.98 -1.47
CA PRO A 931 8.13 1.71 -0.29
C PRO A 931 9.25 2.60 0.24
N VAL A 932 8.95 3.87 0.51
CA VAL A 932 9.85 4.77 1.23
C VAL A 932 9.38 4.84 2.68
N ARG A 933 10.18 4.32 3.62
CA ARG A 933 9.77 4.27 5.04
C ARG A 933 10.28 5.48 5.82
N HIS A 934 9.67 5.72 6.97
CA HIS A 934 10.02 6.84 7.83
C HIS A 934 11.49 6.79 8.28
N ARG A 935 12.23 7.90 8.06
CA ARG A 935 13.68 8.08 8.34
C ARG A 935 14.64 7.25 7.48
N GLU A 936 14.18 6.62 6.41
CA GLU A 936 15.08 5.95 5.45
C GLU A 936 15.97 6.94 4.69
N ASP A 937 15.53 8.20 4.54
CA ASP A 937 16.29 9.27 3.87
C ASP A 937 17.72 9.42 4.43
N SER A 938 17.86 9.39 5.75
CA SER A 938 19.16 9.47 6.44
C SER A 938 20.07 8.25 6.16
N LEU A 939 19.47 7.07 6.05
CA LEU A 939 20.17 5.82 5.81
C LEU A 939 20.63 5.76 4.35
N LEU A 940 19.75 6.08 3.41
CA LEU A 940 20.05 6.11 1.98
C LEU A 940 21.14 7.14 1.65
N ARG A 941 21.17 8.30 2.31
CA ARG A 941 22.28 9.27 2.22
C ARG A 941 23.61 8.65 2.62
N THR A 942 23.61 7.86 3.69
CA THR A 942 24.81 7.17 4.19
C THR A 942 25.24 6.03 3.26
N LEU A 943 24.28 5.35 2.62
CA LEU A 943 24.57 4.33 1.62
C LEU A 943 25.19 4.94 0.36
N ALA A 944 24.66 6.06 -0.12
CA ALA A 944 25.15 6.76 -1.31
C ALA A 944 26.64 7.18 -1.23
N THR A 945 27.16 7.47 -0.03
CA THR A 945 28.59 7.80 0.13
C THR A 945 29.51 6.60 -0.07
N LYS A 946 29.02 5.36 0.13
CA LYS A 946 29.79 4.12 -0.03
C LYS A 946 29.76 3.54 -1.45
N LEU A 947 28.80 3.93 -2.27
CA LEU A 947 28.58 3.33 -3.59
C LEU A 947 29.51 3.89 -4.69
N PRO A 948 29.83 3.09 -5.73
CA PRO A 948 30.74 3.51 -6.80
C PRO A 948 30.24 4.68 -7.64
N ASN A 949 28.97 4.68 -8.05
CA ASN A 949 28.40 5.74 -8.88
C ASN A 949 27.68 6.75 -7.99
N LYS A 950 28.21 7.98 -7.95
CA LYS A 950 27.59 9.08 -7.21
C LYS A 950 26.37 9.63 -7.95
N LEU A 951 25.29 9.83 -7.19
CA LEU A 951 24.08 10.50 -7.65
C LEU A 951 24.34 11.99 -7.93
N GLY A 952 23.47 12.61 -8.73
CA GLY A 952 23.51 14.05 -8.98
C GLY A 952 23.32 14.88 -7.70
N THR A 953 23.79 16.13 -7.71
CA THR A 953 23.81 17.03 -6.53
C THR A 953 22.43 17.33 -5.94
N ASN A 954 21.35 17.13 -6.72
CA ASN A 954 19.95 17.41 -6.36
C ASN A 954 19.13 16.14 -6.05
N ALA A 955 19.77 14.99 -5.80
CA ALA A 955 19.06 13.75 -5.56
C ALA A 955 18.12 13.83 -4.34
N LYS A 956 16.84 13.49 -4.57
CA LYS A 956 15.79 13.43 -3.56
C LYS A 956 15.75 12.02 -2.95
N PHE A 957 16.13 11.88 -1.68
CA PHE A 957 16.21 10.57 -1.01
C PHE A 957 14.85 10.01 -0.54
N ASN A 958 13.77 10.71 -0.85
CA ASN A 958 12.39 10.26 -0.72
C ASN A 958 11.83 9.73 -2.06
N ASP A 959 12.61 9.78 -3.14
CA ASP A 959 12.21 9.25 -4.44
C ASP A 959 12.47 7.72 -4.50
N PRO A 960 11.44 6.90 -4.78
CA PRO A 960 11.57 5.46 -4.99
C PRO A 960 12.62 5.08 -6.05
N HIS A 961 12.77 5.87 -7.12
CA HIS A 961 13.74 5.60 -8.19
C HIS A 961 15.18 5.78 -7.71
N VAL A 962 15.43 6.82 -6.91
CA VAL A 962 16.74 7.06 -6.28
C VAL A 962 17.08 5.92 -5.31
N LYS A 963 16.11 5.50 -4.49
CA LYS A 963 16.28 4.33 -3.61
C LYS A 963 16.64 3.09 -4.41
N THR A 964 15.91 2.81 -5.48
CA THR A 964 16.14 1.65 -6.35
C THR A 964 17.53 1.66 -6.97
N ASN A 965 18.00 2.82 -7.45
CA ASN A 965 19.35 2.97 -7.98
C ASN A 965 20.41 2.60 -6.95
N LEU A 966 20.28 3.11 -5.73
CA LEU A 966 21.20 2.83 -4.62
C LEU A 966 21.21 1.34 -4.25
N LEU A 967 20.03 0.70 -4.23
CA LEU A 967 19.90 -0.72 -3.89
C LEU A 967 20.47 -1.63 -4.99
N LEU A 968 20.24 -1.32 -6.27
CA LEU A 968 20.89 -2.04 -7.38
C LEU A 968 22.41 -1.95 -7.29
N GLN A 969 22.96 -0.76 -7.03
CA GLN A 969 24.40 -0.61 -6.85
C GLN A 969 24.91 -1.37 -5.61
N ALA A 970 24.16 -1.35 -4.51
CA ALA A 970 24.51 -2.09 -3.29
C ALA A 970 24.55 -3.60 -3.53
N HIS A 971 23.60 -4.12 -4.31
CA HIS A 971 23.55 -5.51 -4.77
C HIS A 971 24.78 -5.88 -5.61
N LEU A 972 25.10 -5.09 -6.64
CA LEU A 972 26.30 -5.31 -7.47
C LEU A 972 27.60 -5.25 -6.66
N SER A 973 27.62 -4.46 -5.58
CA SER A 973 28.74 -4.38 -4.64
C SER A 973 28.73 -5.45 -3.54
N ARG A 974 27.70 -6.30 -3.45
CA ARG A 974 27.47 -7.26 -2.35
C ARG A 974 27.56 -6.63 -0.96
N LEU A 975 27.02 -5.42 -0.80
CA LEU A 975 26.97 -4.77 0.51
C LEU A 975 25.89 -5.40 1.39
N GLN A 976 26.23 -5.69 2.64
CA GLN A 976 25.23 -6.18 3.59
C GLN A 976 24.27 -5.05 3.98
N LEU A 977 23.00 -5.23 3.65
CA LEU A 977 21.92 -4.31 3.97
C LEU A 977 21.14 -4.76 5.21
N SER A 978 20.31 -3.85 5.76
CA SER A 978 19.29 -4.26 6.72
C SER A 978 18.28 -5.16 6.02
N ALA A 979 17.65 -6.09 6.76
CA ALA A 979 16.69 -7.00 6.17
C ALA A 979 15.46 -6.29 5.54
N GLU A 980 15.15 -5.04 5.92
CA GLU A 980 14.12 -4.23 5.24
C GLU A 980 14.54 -3.83 3.82
N LEU A 981 15.76 -3.29 3.67
CA LEU A 981 16.29 -2.90 2.36
C LEU A 981 16.67 -4.10 1.50
N GLN A 982 17.00 -5.24 2.13
CA GLN A 982 17.22 -6.49 1.43
C GLN A 982 15.91 -7.00 0.80
N GLY A 983 14.79 -6.98 1.54
CA GLY A 983 13.48 -7.30 0.98
C GLY A 983 13.09 -6.38 -0.18
N ASP A 984 13.37 -5.07 -0.06
CA ASP A 984 13.15 -4.13 -1.16
C ASP A 984 14.06 -4.45 -2.37
N THR A 985 15.33 -4.84 -2.12
CA THR A 985 16.27 -5.27 -3.17
C THR A 985 15.75 -6.51 -3.89
N GLU A 986 15.20 -7.50 -3.19
CA GLU A 986 14.62 -8.71 -3.80
C GLU A 986 13.43 -8.38 -4.70
N MET A 987 12.54 -7.45 -4.28
CA MET A 987 11.45 -6.96 -5.12
C MET A 987 11.97 -6.27 -6.39
N ILE A 988 13.03 -5.46 -6.26
CA ILE A 988 13.67 -4.80 -7.40
C ILE A 988 14.24 -5.83 -8.37
N LEU A 989 15.02 -6.79 -7.87
CA LEU A 989 15.65 -7.84 -8.67
C LEU A 989 14.63 -8.71 -9.40
N GLY A 990 13.46 -8.95 -8.80
CA GLY A 990 12.37 -9.69 -9.42
C GLY A 990 11.83 -9.05 -10.72
N LYS A 991 12.03 -7.74 -10.92
CA LYS A 991 11.62 -7.00 -12.14
C LYS A 991 12.81 -6.55 -13.00
N ALA A 992 14.03 -6.51 -12.46
CA ALA A 992 15.20 -5.93 -13.14
C ALA A 992 15.55 -6.61 -14.47
N ILE A 993 15.48 -7.94 -14.53
CA ILE A 993 15.89 -8.69 -15.72
C ILE A 993 15.01 -8.40 -16.94
N ARG A 994 13.68 -8.31 -16.77
CA ARG A 994 12.78 -7.98 -17.89
C ARG A 994 13.04 -6.56 -18.42
N LEU A 995 13.31 -5.61 -17.52
CA LEU A 995 13.66 -4.23 -17.88
C LEU A 995 14.98 -4.16 -18.65
N ILE A 996 16.01 -4.87 -18.20
CA ILE A 996 17.30 -4.93 -18.89
C ILE A 996 17.15 -5.55 -20.28
N GLN A 997 16.39 -6.64 -20.40
CA GLN A 997 16.12 -7.29 -21.69
C GLN A 997 15.36 -6.37 -22.65
N ALA A 998 14.42 -5.56 -22.14
CA ALA A 998 13.77 -4.54 -22.95
C ALA A 998 14.71 -3.42 -23.37
N CYS A 999 15.66 -2.99 -22.52
CA CYS A 999 16.73 -2.08 -22.96
C CYS A 999 17.54 -2.69 -24.11
N VAL A 1000 17.91 -3.97 -24.04
CA VAL A 1000 18.61 -4.67 -25.13
C VAL A 1000 17.80 -4.61 -26.43
N ASP A 1001 16.50 -4.89 -26.37
CA ASP A 1001 15.65 -4.92 -27.57
C ASP A 1001 15.39 -3.51 -28.14
N VAL A 1002 15.28 -2.47 -27.29
CA VAL A 1002 15.19 -1.06 -27.73
C VAL A 1002 16.51 -0.60 -28.38
N LEU A 1003 17.65 -0.92 -27.77
CA LEU A 1003 18.98 -0.51 -28.27
C LEU A 1003 19.30 -1.22 -29.60
N SER A 1004 18.97 -2.51 -29.70
CA SER A 1004 19.18 -3.28 -30.91
C SER A 1004 18.25 -2.86 -32.05
N SER A 1005 16.99 -2.53 -31.76
CA SER A 1005 16.06 -1.96 -32.74
C SER A 1005 16.54 -0.61 -33.31
N ASN A 1006 17.28 0.17 -32.51
CA ASN A 1006 17.91 1.42 -32.96
C ASN A 1006 19.30 1.21 -33.61
N GLY A 1007 19.78 -0.04 -33.70
CA GLY A 1007 21.05 -0.37 -34.34
C GLY A 1007 22.31 0.03 -33.56
N TRP A 1008 22.24 0.20 -32.24
CA TRP A 1008 23.40 0.62 -31.43
C TRP A 1008 24.10 -0.56 -30.75
N LEU A 1009 25.32 -0.88 -31.18
CA LEU A 1009 26.05 -2.07 -30.73
C LEU A 1009 26.55 -1.96 -29.28
N SER A 1010 27.40 -0.97 -28.98
CA SER A 1010 28.08 -0.85 -27.69
C SER A 1010 27.12 -0.73 -26.49
N PRO A 1011 26.05 0.08 -26.54
CA PRO A 1011 25.05 0.09 -25.47
C PRO A 1011 24.30 -1.23 -25.32
N ALA A 1012 23.98 -1.91 -26.43
CA ALA A 1012 23.26 -3.19 -26.39
C ALA A 1012 24.10 -4.27 -25.71
N VAL A 1013 25.38 -4.39 -26.07
CA VAL A 1013 26.34 -5.30 -25.41
C VAL A 1013 26.49 -4.93 -23.92
N ALA A 1014 26.60 -3.64 -23.58
CA ALA A 1014 26.66 -3.20 -22.18
C ALA A 1014 25.37 -3.53 -21.39
N ALA A 1015 24.20 -3.55 -22.03
CA ALA A 1015 22.95 -3.98 -21.41
C ALA A 1015 22.90 -5.51 -21.21
N MET A 1016 23.46 -6.30 -22.13
CA MET A 1016 23.63 -7.75 -21.97
C MET A 1016 24.57 -8.06 -20.79
N GLU A 1017 25.72 -7.38 -20.71
CA GLU A 1017 26.63 -7.48 -19.56
C GLU A 1017 25.92 -7.10 -18.25
N LEU A 1018 25.08 -6.04 -18.26
CA LEU A 1018 24.33 -5.64 -17.08
C LEU A 1018 23.37 -6.75 -16.61
N ALA A 1019 22.77 -7.52 -17.51
CA ALA A 1019 21.93 -8.67 -17.15
C ALA A 1019 22.73 -9.73 -16.38
N GLN A 1020 23.95 -10.02 -16.84
CA GLN A 1020 24.87 -10.96 -16.17
C GLN A 1020 25.28 -10.40 -14.79
N MET A 1021 25.68 -9.13 -14.74
CA MET A 1021 26.10 -8.42 -13.51
C MET A 1021 25.04 -8.48 -12.42
N VAL A 1022 23.77 -8.19 -12.79
CA VAL A 1022 22.64 -8.22 -11.85
C VAL A 1022 22.35 -9.64 -11.38
N THR A 1023 22.45 -10.62 -12.27
CA THR A 1023 22.24 -12.04 -11.92
C THR A 1023 23.29 -12.55 -10.94
N GLN A 1024 24.56 -12.22 -11.16
CA GLN A 1024 25.68 -12.75 -10.36
C GLN A 1024 26.13 -11.81 -9.22
N ALA A 1025 25.44 -10.68 -9.06
CA ALA A 1025 25.71 -9.66 -8.05
C ALA A 1025 27.18 -9.19 -8.06
N MET A 1026 27.66 -8.70 -9.21
CA MET A 1026 29.03 -8.21 -9.38
C MET A 1026 29.16 -7.11 -10.42
N TRP A 1027 30.24 -6.33 -10.34
CA TRP A 1027 30.57 -5.32 -11.35
C TRP A 1027 31.35 -5.93 -12.52
N SER A 1028 31.24 -5.34 -13.71
CA SER A 1028 31.99 -5.81 -14.90
C SER A 1028 33.51 -5.75 -14.76
N LYS A 1029 34.03 -4.98 -13.81
CA LYS A 1029 35.48 -4.88 -13.50
C LYS A 1029 35.94 -5.85 -12.42
N ASP A 1030 35.02 -6.57 -11.78
CA ASP A 1030 35.36 -7.57 -10.77
C ASP A 1030 35.89 -8.84 -11.46
N SER A 1031 36.68 -9.65 -10.74
CA SER A 1031 37.13 -10.96 -11.23
C SER A 1031 35.94 -11.90 -11.45
N TYR A 1032 35.94 -12.63 -12.57
CA TYR A 1032 34.91 -13.63 -12.90
C TYR A 1032 34.80 -14.75 -11.86
N LEU A 1033 35.87 -15.02 -11.11
CA LEU A 1033 35.89 -15.98 -10.01
C LEU A 1033 34.97 -15.59 -8.84
N LYS A 1034 34.56 -14.32 -8.74
CA LYS A 1034 33.62 -13.84 -7.71
C LYS A 1034 32.24 -14.50 -7.82
N GLN A 1035 31.91 -15.09 -8.97
CA GLN A 1035 30.66 -15.83 -9.19
C GLN A 1035 30.62 -17.17 -8.44
N LEU A 1036 31.78 -17.76 -8.17
CA LEU A 1036 31.88 -19.05 -7.50
C LEU A 1036 31.41 -18.93 -6.04
N PRO A 1037 30.63 -19.92 -5.54
CA PRO A 1037 30.23 -19.96 -4.13
C PRO A 1037 31.46 -19.94 -3.21
N HIS A 1038 31.34 -19.26 -2.07
CA HIS A 1038 32.38 -19.22 -1.02
C HIS A 1038 33.69 -18.49 -1.40
N PHE A 1039 33.80 -17.90 -2.60
CA PHE A 1039 34.99 -17.15 -3.01
C PHE A 1039 35.05 -15.77 -2.35
N THR A 1040 35.95 -15.63 -1.38
CA THR A 1040 36.27 -14.36 -0.71
C THR A 1040 37.29 -13.56 -1.53
N PRO A 1041 37.42 -12.24 -1.30
CA PRO A 1041 38.45 -11.41 -1.94
C PRO A 1041 39.88 -11.95 -1.73
N GLU A 1042 40.13 -12.66 -0.62
CA GLU A 1042 41.42 -13.30 -0.32
C GLU A 1042 41.69 -14.52 -1.21
N ILE A 1043 40.68 -15.38 -1.44
CA ILE A 1043 40.79 -16.50 -2.37
C ILE A 1043 41.06 -15.99 -3.78
N ILE A 1044 40.30 -14.99 -4.23
CA ILE A 1044 40.47 -14.38 -5.56
C ILE A 1044 41.88 -13.81 -5.73
N LYS A 1045 42.41 -13.13 -4.71
CA LYS A 1045 43.79 -12.60 -4.74
C LYS A 1045 44.82 -13.71 -4.90
N ARG A 1046 44.67 -14.84 -4.19
CA ARG A 1046 45.56 -16.00 -4.32
C ARG A 1046 45.47 -16.66 -5.70
N CYS A 1047 44.26 -16.74 -6.27
CA CYS A 1047 44.08 -17.24 -7.63
C CYS A 1047 44.79 -16.35 -8.65
N ALA A 1048 44.63 -15.02 -8.53
CA ALA A 1048 45.31 -14.06 -9.39
C ALA A 1048 46.85 -14.15 -9.27
N GLU A 1049 47.40 -14.35 -8.06
CA GLU A 1049 48.84 -14.58 -7.85
C GLU A 1049 49.37 -15.86 -8.53
N LYS A 1050 48.49 -16.82 -8.86
CA LYS A 1050 48.80 -18.05 -9.61
C LYS A 1050 48.37 -18.01 -11.08
N ASN A 1051 47.99 -16.85 -11.62
CA ASN A 1051 47.46 -16.68 -12.99
C ASN A 1051 46.18 -17.51 -13.27
N VAL A 1052 45.34 -17.70 -12.25
CA VAL A 1052 44.01 -18.30 -12.39
C VAL A 1052 43.00 -17.14 -12.35
N GLU A 1053 42.43 -16.80 -13.50
CA GLU A 1053 41.58 -15.62 -13.69
C GLU A 1053 40.14 -15.97 -14.11
N THR A 1054 39.95 -17.13 -14.75
CA THR A 1054 38.66 -17.59 -15.30
C THR A 1054 38.11 -18.82 -14.57
N VAL A 1055 36.82 -19.09 -14.75
CA VAL A 1055 36.20 -20.33 -14.22
C VAL A 1055 36.77 -21.57 -14.92
N PHE A 1056 37.12 -21.46 -16.21
CA PHE A 1056 37.75 -22.55 -16.96
C PHE A 1056 39.13 -22.91 -16.38
N ASP A 1057 39.91 -21.92 -15.95
CA ASP A 1057 41.22 -22.16 -15.31
C ASP A 1057 41.05 -23.01 -14.03
N ILE A 1058 39.99 -22.79 -13.25
CA ILE A 1058 39.68 -23.59 -12.04
C ILE A 1058 39.29 -25.04 -12.40
N MET A 1059 38.57 -25.22 -13.52
CA MET A 1059 38.15 -26.53 -14.02
C MET A 1059 39.35 -27.36 -14.49
N GLU A 1060 40.36 -26.72 -15.08
CA GLU A 1060 41.58 -27.36 -15.58
C GLU A 1060 42.62 -27.67 -14.48
N LEU A 1061 42.48 -27.09 -13.29
CA LEU A 1061 43.38 -27.40 -12.16
C LEU A 1061 43.25 -28.86 -11.70
N GLU A 1062 44.39 -29.50 -11.46
CA GLU A 1062 44.50 -30.77 -10.75
C GLU A 1062 43.92 -30.66 -9.33
N ASP A 1063 43.28 -31.73 -8.84
CA ASP A 1063 42.53 -31.71 -7.58
C ASP A 1063 43.40 -31.30 -6.38
N ASP A 1064 44.65 -31.78 -6.31
CA ASP A 1064 45.60 -31.43 -5.26
C ASP A 1064 45.96 -29.93 -5.24
N ASP A 1065 46.09 -29.32 -6.41
CA ASP A 1065 46.41 -27.91 -6.55
C ASP A 1065 45.20 -27.02 -6.30
N ARG A 1066 44.01 -27.49 -6.69
CA ARG A 1066 42.72 -26.86 -6.42
C ARG A 1066 42.45 -26.80 -4.91
N ILE A 1067 42.61 -27.91 -4.18
CA ILE A 1067 42.41 -27.97 -2.72
C ILE A 1067 43.38 -27.03 -1.99
N LYS A 1068 44.67 -27.07 -2.37
CA LYS A 1068 45.70 -26.20 -1.77
C LYS A 1068 45.45 -24.71 -2.03
N LEU A 1069 44.93 -24.37 -3.20
CA LEU A 1069 44.67 -22.99 -3.61
C LEU A 1069 43.43 -22.41 -2.92
N LEU A 1070 42.33 -23.18 -2.90
CA LEU A 1070 41.04 -22.70 -2.41
C LEU A 1070 40.95 -22.75 -0.88
N GLN A 1071 41.50 -23.79 -0.25
CA GLN A 1071 41.44 -24.01 1.21
C GLN A 1071 40.00 -23.98 1.77
N LEU A 1072 39.06 -24.50 1.00
CA LEU A 1072 37.65 -24.64 1.37
C LEU A 1072 37.41 -26.00 2.04
N THR A 1073 36.32 -26.12 2.80
CA THR A 1073 35.85 -27.39 3.36
C THR A 1073 35.29 -28.30 2.26
N ASP A 1074 35.19 -29.60 2.52
CA ASP A 1074 34.66 -30.57 1.54
C ASP A 1074 33.23 -30.21 1.07
N ALA A 1075 32.38 -29.69 1.97
CA ALA A 1075 31.03 -29.25 1.63
C ALA A 1075 31.03 -28.03 0.69
N GLU A 1076 31.90 -27.05 0.96
CA GLU A 1076 32.06 -25.85 0.12
C GLU A 1076 32.67 -26.22 -1.24
N MET A 1077 33.60 -27.16 -1.28
CA MET A 1077 34.18 -27.71 -2.52
C MET A 1077 33.12 -28.39 -3.40
N VAL A 1078 32.15 -29.09 -2.80
CA VAL A 1078 31.01 -29.67 -3.54
C VAL A 1078 30.15 -28.58 -4.19
N ASP A 1079 29.91 -27.46 -3.50
CA ASP A 1079 29.16 -26.34 -4.06
C ASP A 1079 29.91 -25.69 -5.24
N VAL A 1080 31.23 -25.52 -5.12
CA VAL A 1080 32.10 -25.03 -6.19
C VAL A 1080 32.08 -25.97 -7.40
N ALA A 1081 32.25 -27.28 -7.17
CA ALA A 1081 32.18 -28.28 -8.23
C ALA A 1081 30.82 -28.29 -8.94
N ARG A 1082 29.72 -28.15 -8.18
CA ARG A 1082 28.37 -28.02 -8.75
C ARG A 1082 28.23 -26.78 -9.62
N PHE A 1083 28.84 -25.66 -9.23
CA PHE A 1083 28.86 -24.45 -10.04
C PHE A 1083 29.65 -24.66 -11.33
N CYS A 1084 30.88 -25.17 -11.26
CA CYS A 1084 31.72 -25.43 -12.42
C CYS A 1084 31.04 -26.37 -13.42
N ASN A 1085 30.41 -27.45 -12.96
CA ASN A 1085 29.68 -28.40 -13.82
C ASN A 1085 28.41 -27.80 -14.46
N ARG A 1086 27.89 -26.69 -13.93
CA ARG A 1086 26.72 -25.99 -14.49
C ARG A 1086 27.14 -24.79 -15.35
N TYR A 1087 28.35 -24.30 -15.16
CA TYR A 1087 28.86 -23.15 -15.88
C TYR A 1087 28.96 -23.50 -17.38
N PRO A 1088 28.45 -22.64 -18.28
CA PRO A 1088 28.25 -23.03 -19.67
C PRO A 1088 29.56 -23.17 -20.43
N ASN A 1089 29.84 -24.39 -20.91
CA ASN A 1089 30.85 -24.68 -21.92
C ASN A 1089 30.16 -24.99 -23.27
N ILE A 1090 30.22 -24.04 -24.20
CA ILE A 1090 29.50 -24.08 -25.48
C ILE A 1090 30.47 -23.82 -26.62
N GLU A 1091 30.55 -24.76 -27.55
CA GLU A 1091 31.28 -24.60 -28.80
C GLU A 1091 30.40 -23.85 -29.83
N LEU A 1092 30.96 -22.79 -30.42
CA LEU A 1092 30.30 -22.01 -31.47
C LEU A 1092 31.01 -22.20 -32.80
N ASN A 1093 30.26 -22.69 -33.80
CA ASN A 1093 30.69 -22.79 -35.18
C ASN A 1093 29.80 -21.88 -36.07
N TYR A 1094 30.39 -21.12 -36.99
CA TYR A 1094 29.63 -20.25 -37.90
C TYR A 1094 30.04 -20.40 -39.37
N GLU A 1095 29.09 -20.21 -40.27
CA GLU A 1095 29.27 -20.26 -41.71
C GLU A 1095 28.52 -19.10 -42.38
N VAL A 1096 29.18 -18.37 -43.29
CA VAL A 1096 28.54 -17.35 -44.13
C VAL A 1096 28.13 -18.02 -45.44
N GLN A 1097 26.83 -18.12 -45.69
CA GLN A 1097 26.30 -18.73 -46.91
C GLN A 1097 26.61 -17.84 -48.11
N ASP A 1098 27.00 -18.46 -49.23
CA ASP A 1098 27.29 -17.79 -50.51
C ASP A 1098 28.32 -16.64 -50.40
N LYS A 1099 29.34 -16.80 -49.55
CA LYS A 1099 30.35 -15.78 -49.24
C LYS A 1099 30.98 -15.09 -50.47
N ASP A 1100 31.15 -15.83 -51.57
CA ASP A 1100 31.79 -15.34 -52.80
C ASP A 1100 30.83 -14.66 -53.80
N ARG A 1101 29.52 -14.60 -53.48
CA ARG A 1101 28.45 -14.08 -54.37
C ARG A 1101 27.60 -12.98 -53.72
N ILE A 1102 28.18 -12.21 -52.81
CA ILE A 1102 27.49 -11.11 -52.11
C ILE A 1102 27.58 -9.82 -52.95
N HIS A 1103 26.43 -9.25 -53.30
CA HIS A 1103 26.32 -7.95 -53.98
C HIS A 1103 25.62 -6.91 -53.12
N THR A 1104 25.83 -5.64 -53.40
CA THR A 1104 25.21 -4.51 -52.67
C THR A 1104 23.69 -4.69 -52.56
N GLY A 1105 23.14 -4.62 -51.35
CA GLY A 1105 21.70 -4.78 -51.09
C GLY A 1105 21.20 -6.24 -51.03
N SER A 1106 22.04 -7.24 -51.29
CA SER A 1106 21.69 -8.65 -51.08
C SER A 1106 21.62 -9.02 -49.59
N SER A 1107 20.83 -10.03 -49.25
CA SER A 1107 20.72 -10.56 -47.89
C SER A 1107 21.88 -11.51 -47.59
N VAL A 1108 22.75 -11.12 -46.65
CA VAL A 1108 23.86 -11.94 -46.15
C VAL A 1108 23.32 -12.86 -45.06
N ASN A 1109 23.52 -14.17 -45.22
CA ASN A 1109 23.00 -15.18 -44.30
C ASN A 1109 24.15 -15.83 -43.52
N VAL A 1110 24.19 -15.62 -42.21
CA VAL A 1110 25.15 -16.24 -41.30
C VAL A 1110 24.45 -17.33 -40.50
N GLN A 1111 24.90 -18.57 -40.67
CA GLN A 1111 24.42 -19.71 -39.94
C GLN A 1111 25.36 -20.03 -38.78
N VAL A 1112 24.83 -20.01 -37.57
CA VAL A 1112 25.55 -20.32 -36.33
C VAL A 1112 25.03 -21.65 -35.78
N THR A 1113 25.94 -22.55 -35.46
CA THR A 1113 25.67 -23.83 -34.78
C THR A 1113 26.30 -23.79 -33.40
N LEU A 1114 25.49 -24.03 -32.38
CA LEU A 1114 25.88 -24.02 -30.97
C LEU A 1114 25.75 -25.45 -30.43
N GLU A 1115 26.78 -25.94 -29.79
CA GLU A 1115 26.84 -27.27 -29.18
C GLU A 1115 27.36 -27.16 -27.75
N ARG A 1116 26.58 -27.62 -26.78
CA ARG A 1116 27.01 -27.71 -25.37
C ARG A 1116 27.82 -28.99 -25.20
N GLU A 1117 29.01 -28.88 -24.62
CA GLU A 1117 29.87 -30.05 -24.34
C GLU A 1117 29.38 -30.84 -23.11
N ASP A 1118 28.73 -30.17 -22.16
CA ASP A 1118 28.25 -30.78 -20.90
C ASP A 1118 26.85 -31.42 -21.02
N ASP A 1119 26.65 -32.57 -20.37
CA ASP A 1119 25.36 -33.29 -20.33
C ASP A 1119 24.38 -32.75 -19.27
N ILE A 1120 24.83 -31.92 -18.32
CA ILE A 1120 24.03 -31.51 -17.16
C ILE A 1120 23.35 -30.16 -17.41
N THR A 1121 22.09 -30.21 -17.84
CA THR A 1121 21.24 -29.01 -17.95
C THR A 1121 20.40 -28.79 -16.69
N GLY A 1122 20.26 -27.54 -16.28
CA GLY A 1122 19.40 -27.13 -15.17
C GLY A 1122 19.39 -25.61 -14.99
N PRO A 1123 18.70 -25.08 -13.98
CA PRO A 1123 18.61 -23.62 -13.80
C PRO A 1123 19.97 -23.01 -13.48
N VAL A 1124 20.09 -21.72 -13.77
CA VAL A 1124 21.26 -20.88 -13.44
C VAL A 1124 21.51 -20.95 -11.93
N ILE A 1125 22.78 -21.12 -11.56
CA ILE A 1125 23.23 -21.01 -10.17
C ILE A 1125 23.61 -19.55 -9.91
N ALA A 1126 22.73 -18.84 -9.20
CA ALA A 1126 22.88 -17.44 -8.83
C ALA A 1126 22.38 -17.24 -7.38
N PRO A 1127 23.20 -17.52 -6.35
CA PRO A 1127 22.74 -17.58 -4.95
C PRO A 1127 22.26 -16.22 -4.39
N PHE A 1128 22.68 -15.12 -5.01
CA PHE A 1128 22.28 -13.76 -4.62
C PHE A 1128 21.08 -13.24 -5.40
N PHE A 1129 20.56 -13.99 -6.37
CA PHE A 1129 19.39 -13.61 -7.14
C PHE A 1129 18.15 -14.37 -6.62
N PRO A 1130 17.03 -13.69 -6.33
CA PRO A 1130 15.91 -14.31 -5.58
C PRO A 1130 15.13 -15.36 -6.37
N GLN A 1131 15.09 -15.26 -7.70
CA GLN A 1131 14.30 -16.15 -8.55
C GLN A 1131 15.17 -17.21 -9.22
N LYS A 1132 14.62 -18.41 -9.43
CA LYS A 1132 15.24 -19.40 -10.33
C LYS A 1132 15.11 -18.90 -11.77
N ARG A 1133 16.19 -19.03 -12.54
CA ARG A 1133 16.26 -18.59 -13.93
C ARG A 1133 16.78 -19.69 -14.84
N GLU A 1134 16.34 -19.67 -16.08
CA GLU A 1134 16.93 -20.43 -17.18
C GLU A 1134 17.97 -19.59 -17.91
N GLU A 1135 18.91 -20.25 -18.58
CA GLU A 1135 19.95 -19.59 -19.36
C GLU A 1135 19.38 -19.00 -20.66
N GLY A 1136 19.54 -17.69 -20.85
CA GLY A 1136 19.29 -16.99 -22.10
C GLY A 1136 20.58 -16.57 -22.79
N TRP A 1137 20.56 -16.60 -24.13
CA TRP A 1137 21.70 -16.24 -24.95
C TRP A 1137 21.29 -15.28 -26.07
N TRP A 1138 22.19 -14.35 -26.39
CA TRP A 1138 22.10 -13.51 -27.58
C TRP A 1138 23.22 -13.86 -28.56
N VAL A 1139 22.84 -14.07 -29.82
CA VAL A 1139 23.78 -14.09 -30.95
C VAL A 1139 23.62 -12.76 -31.67
N VAL A 1140 24.70 -11.99 -31.79
CA VAL A 1140 24.67 -10.62 -32.32
C VAL A 1140 25.73 -10.48 -33.40
N ILE A 1141 25.38 -9.85 -34.52
CA ILE A 1141 26.34 -9.44 -35.54
C ILE A 1141 26.40 -7.92 -35.53
N GLY A 1142 27.60 -7.37 -35.42
CA GLY A 1142 27.80 -5.92 -35.44
C GLY A 1142 29.13 -5.51 -36.07
N ASP A 1143 29.20 -4.22 -36.40
CA ASP A 1143 30.45 -3.55 -36.79
C ASP A 1143 30.95 -2.69 -35.62
N PRO A 1144 32.04 -3.10 -34.94
CA PRO A 1144 32.62 -2.35 -33.83
C PRO A 1144 33.16 -0.98 -34.24
N LYS A 1145 33.55 -0.78 -35.51
CA LYS A 1145 34.14 0.48 -35.98
C LYS A 1145 33.09 1.57 -36.10
N THR A 1146 31.91 1.22 -36.60
CA THR A 1146 30.78 2.15 -36.77
C THR A 1146 29.82 2.15 -35.58
N ASN A 1147 30.03 1.26 -34.60
CA ASN A 1147 29.14 1.04 -33.46
C ASN A 1147 27.71 0.63 -33.90
N SER A 1148 27.63 -0.09 -35.03
CA SER A 1148 26.37 -0.48 -35.66
C SER A 1148 26.04 -1.94 -35.35
N LEU A 1149 24.83 -2.19 -34.85
CA LEU A 1149 24.28 -3.52 -34.66
C LEU A 1149 23.47 -3.90 -35.92
N LEU A 1150 23.85 -5.01 -36.56
CA LEU A 1150 23.30 -5.43 -37.85
C LEU A 1150 22.20 -6.48 -37.71
N SER A 1151 22.40 -7.45 -36.82
CA SER A 1151 21.45 -8.54 -36.59
C SER A 1151 21.57 -9.04 -35.16
N ILE A 1152 20.46 -9.43 -34.55
CA ILE A 1152 20.40 -9.98 -33.19
C ILE A 1152 19.37 -11.09 -33.12
N LYS A 1153 19.68 -12.16 -32.38
CA LYS A 1153 18.74 -13.24 -32.10
C LYS A 1153 18.91 -13.77 -30.70
N ARG A 1154 17.80 -13.82 -29.97
CA ARG A 1154 17.75 -14.43 -28.64
C ARG A 1154 17.36 -15.90 -28.74
N LEU A 1155 18.01 -16.76 -27.95
CA LEU A 1155 17.66 -18.17 -27.84
C LEU A 1155 17.86 -18.70 -26.42
N THR A 1156 17.27 -19.85 -26.15
CA THR A 1156 17.57 -20.70 -25.00
C THR A 1156 18.24 -21.98 -25.50
N LEU A 1157 19.40 -22.34 -24.95
CA LEU A 1157 20.17 -23.51 -25.40
C LEU A 1157 20.07 -24.65 -24.38
N GLN A 1158 19.53 -25.79 -24.81
CA GLN A 1158 19.63 -27.04 -24.05
C GLN A 1158 20.93 -27.78 -24.40
N GLN A 1159 20.94 -28.52 -25.51
CA GLN A 1159 22.11 -29.30 -25.94
C GLN A 1159 22.72 -28.78 -27.24
N LYS A 1160 21.91 -28.67 -28.32
CA LYS A 1160 22.34 -28.10 -29.61
C LYS A 1160 21.31 -27.13 -30.15
N ALA A 1161 21.77 -26.07 -30.82
CA ALA A 1161 20.90 -25.15 -31.53
C ALA A 1161 21.53 -24.69 -32.85
N LYS A 1162 20.69 -24.47 -33.86
CA LYS A 1162 21.09 -23.82 -35.11
C LYS A 1162 20.34 -22.50 -35.24
N VAL A 1163 21.08 -21.42 -35.42
CA VAL A 1163 20.56 -20.06 -35.45
C VAL A 1163 20.98 -19.43 -36.77
N LYS A 1164 19.99 -18.95 -37.54
CA LYS A 1164 20.22 -18.17 -38.74
C LYS A 1164 20.04 -16.68 -38.41
N LEU A 1165 21.03 -15.88 -38.76
CA LEU A 1165 21.02 -14.42 -38.72
C LEU A 1165 21.21 -13.86 -40.13
N ASP A 1166 20.44 -12.83 -40.45
CA ASP A 1166 20.47 -12.17 -41.75
C ASP A 1166 20.57 -10.65 -41.58
N PHE A 1167 21.25 -10.01 -42.53
CA PHE A 1167 21.38 -8.56 -42.65
C PHE A 1167 21.64 -8.16 -44.12
N LEU A 1168 21.51 -6.87 -44.44
CA LEU A 1168 21.74 -6.37 -45.81
C LEU A 1168 23.21 -6.03 -46.04
N ALA A 1169 23.74 -6.46 -47.18
CA ALA A 1169 25.10 -6.14 -47.60
C ALA A 1169 25.25 -4.61 -47.85
N PRO A 1170 26.30 -3.97 -47.29
CA PRO A 1170 26.57 -2.54 -47.47
C PRO A 1170 27.11 -2.23 -48.87
N SER A 1171 27.57 -0.99 -49.10
CA SER A 1171 28.24 -0.58 -50.34
C SER A 1171 29.46 -1.47 -50.68
N PRO A 1172 29.86 -1.55 -51.95
CA PRO A 1172 30.98 -2.40 -52.39
C PRO A 1172 32.26 -2.16 -51.59
N GLY A 1173 32.98 -3.24 -51.29
CA GLY A 1173 34.23 -3.19 -50.57
C GLY A 1173 34.43 -4.33 -49.57
N HIS A 1174 35.56 -4.27 -48.86
CA HIS A 1174 35.93 -5.23 -47.82
C HIS A 1174 35.38 -4.78 -46.46
N HIS A 1175 34.44 -5.56 -45.92
CA HIS A 1175 33.80 -5.26 -44.63
C HIS A 1175 34.17 -6.31 -43.60
N SER A 1176 34.50 -5.86 -42.38
CA SER A 1176 34.83 -6.73 -41.26
C SER A 1176 33.82 -6.55 -40.15
N TYR A 1177 33.23 -7.66 -39.72
CA TYR A 1177 32.21 -7.72 -38.67
C TYR A 1177 32.67 -8.58 -37.53
N THR A 1178 31.96 -8.46 -36.41
CA THR A 1178 32.16 -9.31 -35.23
C THR A 1178 30.84 -9.98 -34.88
N LEU A 1179 30.90 -11.30 -34.71
CA LEU A 1179 29.84 -12.13 -34.15
C LEU A 1179 30.07 -12.23 -32.65
N TYR A 1180 29.10 -11.79 -31.86
CA TYR A 1180 29.09 -11.88 -30.41
C TYR A 1180 28.12 -12.97 -29.97
N PHE A 1181 28.54 -13.78 -29.01
CA PHE A 1181 27.70 -14.72 -28.30
C PHE A 1181 27.72 -14.36 -26.82
N MET A 1182 26.61 -13.80 -26.34
CA MET A 1182 26.51 -13.18 -25.01
C MET A 1182 25.50 -13.92 -24.14
N SER A 1183 25.86 -14.19 -22.89
CA SER A 1183 24.93 -14.74 -21.89
C SER A 1183 24.08 -13.64 -21.25
N ASP A 1184 22.92 -14.00 -20.69
CA ASP A 1184 22.12 -13.12 -19.82
C ASP A 1184 22.24 -13.44 -18.32
N ALA A 1185 23.13 -14.37 -17.96
CA ALA A 1185 23.18 -14.98 -16.64
C ALA A 1185 24.59 -15.16 -16.06
N TYR A 1186 25.59 -15.49 -16.88
CA TYR A 1186 26.97 -15.73 -16.43
C TYR A 1186 27.94 -14.74 -17.07
N LEU A 1187 28.96 -14.32 -16.32
CA LEU A 1187 30.08 -13.54 -16.86
C LEU A 1187 31.25 -14.46 -17.19
N GLY A 1188 32.01 -14.14 -18.24
CA GLY A 1188 33.23 -14.87 -18.64
C GLY A 1188 33.02 -16.01 -19.62
N CYS A 1189 31.78 -16.22 -20.09
CA CYS A 1189 31.42 -17.19 -21.13
C CYS A 1189 31.09 -16.53 -22.47
N ASP A 1190 31.28 -15.21 -22.57
CA ASP A 1190 31.00 -14.45 -23.78
C ASP A 1190 32.09 -14.70 -24.85
N GLN A 1191 31.68 -14.90 -26.10
CA GLN A 1191 32.60 -15.23 -27.20
C GLN A 1191 32.48 -14.21 -28.33
N GLU A 1192 33.63 -13.84 -28.92
CA GLU A 1192 33.70 -12.90 -30.04
C GLU A 1192 34.47 -13.52 -31.23
N TYR A 1193 33.84 -13.56 -32.39
CA TYR A 1193 34.45 -14.07 -33.63
C TYR A 1193 34.45 -12.99 -34.71
N LYS A 1194 35.64 -12.59 -35.15
CA LYS A 1194 35.79 -11.64 -36.26
C LYS A 1194 35.70 -12.39 -37.59
N PHE A 1195 34.90 -11.86 -38.50
CA PHE A 1195 34.80 -12.36 -39.86
C PHE A 1195 34.77 -11.20 -40.86
N SER A 1196 35.02 -11.51 -42.13
CA SER A 1196 34.98 -10.54 -43.21
C SER A 1196 34.16 -11.06 -44.39
N ILE A 1197 33.54 -10.10 -45.09
CA ILE A 1197 32.83 -10.34 -46.36
C ILE A 1197 33.35 -9.35 -47.40
N ASP A 1198 33.42 -9.80 -48.65
CA ASP A 1198 33.73 -8.97 -49.80
C ASP A 1198 32.44 -8.72 -50.58
N VAL A 1199 32.02 -7.47 -50.68
CA VAL A 1199 30.81 -7.08 -51.42
C VAL A 1199 31.23 -6.56 -52.79
N GLY A 1200 30.79 -7.25 -53.85
CA GLY A 1200 31.10 -6.88 -55.24
C GLY A 1200 30.01 -6.03 -55.91
N ASP A 1201 30.40 -5.18 -56.86
CA ASP A 1201 29.50 -4.59 -57.86
C ASP A 1201 29.27 -5.61 -58.98
N PHE A 1202 28.26 -6.46 -58.81
CA PHE A 1202 27.79 -7.27 -59.93
C PHE A 1202 26.66 -6.49 -60.62
N GLU A 1203 26.99 -5.71 -61.66
CA GLU A 1203 25.98 -5.29 -62.63
C GLU A 1203 25.31 -6.56 -63.17
N SER A 1204 23.98 -6.60 -63.12
CA SER A 1204 23.19 -7.64 -63.77
C SER A 1204 23.46 -7.58 -65.27
N THR A 1205 24.44 -8.34 -65.73
CA THR A 1205 24.61 -8.64 -67.14
C THR A 1205 23.43 -9.51 -67.53
N SER A 1206 22.38 -8.88 -68.09
CA SER A 1206 21.40 -9.55 -68.92
C SER A 1206 22.12 -10.10 -70.14
N GLY A 1207 22.74 -11.27 -69.98
CA GLY A 1207 23.29 -12.08 -71.05
C GLY A 1207 22.15 -12.72 -71.82
N SER A 1208 21.71 -12.05 -72.89
CA SER A 1208 21.12 -12.71 -74.03
C SER A 1208 22.21 -13.50 -74.76
N GLU A 1209 22.28 -14.81 -74.57
CA GLU A 1209 22.90 -15.70 -75.56
C GLU A 1209 22.03 -16.94 -75.78
N SER A 1210 21.53 -17.01 -77.01
CA SER A 1210 20.97 -18.14 -77.71
C SER A 1210 22.04 -19.19 -78.01
N ASP A 1211 21.86 -20.42 -77.49
CA ASP A 1211 21.70 -21.69 -78.25
C ASP A 1211 21.72 -22.89 -77.28
#